data_AF-A0A9P0YVL8-F1
#
_entry.id   AF-A0A9P0YVL8-F1
#
_cell.length_a   1.000
_cell.length_b   1.000
_cell.length_c   1.000
_cell.angle_alpha   90.00
_cell.angle_beta   90.00
_cell.angle_gamma   90.00
#
_symmetry.space_group_name_H-M   'P 1'
#
loop_
_entity.id
_entity.type
_entity.pdbx_description
1 polymer ?
#
loop_
_entity_poly.entity_id
_entity_poly.type
_entity_poly.pdbx_seq_one_letter_code
_entity_poly.pdbx_strand_id
1 'polypeptide(L)'
;MHAYGVILIVALSTALLIIYNSSDHIITVRERRRARFRESAAKSVKERVHARARWKSAKEAAKKHAIELRSQVSLKPSRKKAITISDNVTVFNVANNDQDADIHGSNSIGSKKTASSSTEIEPSPLMKMMKDISCDNSEVFNSEVKDKNLKAKVPKGKQAQTHSQMFKYAYSKLELEKAQNRQNKSLTFSGVLSMATNNEIRKRPTIEIAFRDVTVTLKGKNKHLLRSVHGIVMPGRITAVMGPSGAGKTTFLSALAGKTVGCTLTGSILINGKTESIHSYRKIIGFVPQDDIVHGNLTVEENLWFTANCRLSADLPKPDKVLVVERVIDSLGLQAVRNSLVGTVEKRGISGGQRKRVNVGLELVIEPSLLFLDEPTSGLDSASSQLLLRALRREALEGVNICMVVHQPSYTLFKMFDDLMLLAKGGLTVYHGSAKKVEEYFAGLGINVPERVNPPDYFIDVLEGLITPKPSSKMSYNELPVSWMVHKGYAVPPDMQQDLHRDAILPTGVNVNHNDGGVNAERSFAGEIWQDMKCNMQRHRDVLHHNFFTSKDLSHRRTPNIFLQYKYFMGRVGKQRLREAKTQAMDYLILLVAGACLGSLTKVKDETFGFPGYAHTIIAVSLLCKVAALRTFSLDKLHYWRESASGMSSLAHFVSKDTIDHFNTIIKPAVYLSMFYFFCNPRSTFADNYVALLCLVYCVTGMGYAFAIFLEPGPSQLCAVLVPVVFTLVATQSSGSNLFNVIADLCYPKWALQAFVIANAERYYGVWLITRCGALQKYGYNIHNWGLCLAILILIGLVSRVVAFLGMKLLQKR
;
A
#
# COMPACT_ATOMS: atom_id res chain seq x y z
N MET A 1 30.83 -0.02 44.32
CA MET A 1 29.50 -0.23 43.70
C MET A 1 28.81 1.08 43.31
N HIS A 2 28.72 2.10 44.18
CA HIS A 2 28.11 3.40 43.82
C HIS A 2 28.76 4.12 42.62
N ALA A 3 30.08 4.01 42.43
CA ALA A 3 30.77 4.62 41.29
C ALA A 3 30.34 4.04 39.91
N TYR A 4 30.12 2.72 39.83
CA TYR A 4 29.66 2.07 38.59
C TYR A 4 28.21 2.45 38.23
N GLY A 5 27.36 2.66 39.23
CA GLY A 5 26.00 3.17 39.03
C GLY A 5 25.98 4.59 38.47
N VAL A 6 26.80 5.50 39.02
CA VAL A 6 26.93 6.88 38.52
C VAL A 6 27.49 6.89 37.10
N ILE A 7 28.51 6.09 36.79
CA ILE A 7 29.06 5.96 35.43
C ILE A 7 27.99 5.47 34.45
N LEU A 8 27.18 4.49 34.84
CA LEU A 8 26.12 3.95 33.98
C LEU A 8 24.96 4.94 33.78
N ILE A 9 24.62 5.74 34.80
CA ILE A 9 23.65 6.84 34.71
C ILE A 9 24.16 7.95 33.80
N VAL A 10 25.43 8.36 33.93
CA VAL A 10 26.06 9.36 33.07
C VAL A 10 26.16 8.83 31.64
N ALA A 11 26.51 7.56 31.44
CA ALA A 11 26.55 6.93 30.13
C ALA A 11 25.16 6.83 29.48
N LEU A 12 24.11 6.48 30.23
CA LEU A 12 22.75 6.41 29.70
C LEU A 12 22.15 7.79 29.40
N SER A 13 22.40 8.78 30.27
CA SER A 13 21.93 10.15 30.06
C SER A 13 22.66 10.85 28.91
N THR A 14 23.97 10.64 28.77
CA THR A 14 24.74 11.10 27.60
C THR A 14 24.31 10.37 26.33
N ALA A 15 24.07 9.05 26.37
CA ALA A 15 23.54 8.30 25.23
C ALA A 15 22.15 8.81 24.81
N LEU A 16 21.25 9.12 25.75
CA LEU A 16 19.94 9.71 25.46
C LEU A 16 20.06 11.09 24.80
N LEU A 17 20.97 11.94 25.29
CA LEU A 17 21.24 13.25 24.69
C LEU A 17 21.89 13.14 23.31
N ILE A 18 22.79 12.17 23.11
CA ILE A 18 23.39 11.87 21.81
C ILE A 18 22.32 11.36 20.84
N ILE A 19 21.45 10.44 21.25
CA ILE A 19 20.35 9.95 20.41
C ILE A 19 19.42 11.10 20.01
N TYR A 20 19.09 11.98 20.96
CA TYR A 20 18.27 13.16 20.71
C TYR A 20 18.92 14.08 19.66
N ASN A 21 20.16 14.52 19.88
CA ASN A 21 20.85 15.46 18.97
C ASN A 21 21.29 14.83 17.63
N SER A 22 21.67 13.56 17.63
CA SER A 22 22.17 12.88 16.42
C SER A 22 21.05 12.36 15.52
N SER A 23 19.82 12.20 16.02
CA SER A 23 18.69 11.71 15.22
C SER A 23 18.44 12.57 13.98
N ASP A 24 18.35 13.89 14.15
CA ASP A 24 18.16 14.85 13.06
C ASP A 24 19.37 14.90 12.11
N HIS A 25 20.59 14.83 12.66
CA HIS A 25 21.81 14.79 11.84
C HIS A 25 21.92 13.49 11.00
N ILE A 26 21.52 12.35 11.55
CA ILE A 26 21.52 11.06 10.84
C ILE A 26 20.48 11.07 9.71
N ILE A 27 19.32 11.67 9.93
CA ILE A 27 18.27 11.80 8.92
C ILE A 27 18.76 12.66 7.76
N THR A 28 19.32 13.84 8.03
CA THR A 28 19.80 14.77 6.99
C THR A 28 20.96 14.19 6.17
N VAL A 29 21.92 13.51 6.79
CA VAL A 29 23.02 12.84 6.07
C VAL A 29 22.50 11.73 5.16
N ARG A 30 21.51 10.95 5.60
CA ARG A 30 20.88 9.90 4.78
C ARG A 30 20.09 10.46 3.61
N GLU A 31 19.37 11.57 3.81
CA GLU A 31 18.65 12.25 2.74
C GLU A 31 19.60 12.75 1.65
N ARG A 32 20.75 13.33 2.03
CA ARG A 32 21.80 13.73 1.07
C ARG A 32 22.33 12.54 0.26
N ARG A 33 22.57 11.38 0.89
CA ARG A 33 23.02 10.17 0.17
C ARG A 33 21.96 9.65 -0.82
N ARG A 34 20.68 9.70 -0.44
CA ARG A 34 19.58 9.30 -1.33
C ARG A 34 19.43 10.24 -2.52
N ALA A 35 19.59 11.54 -2.32
CA ALA A 35 19.59 12.51 -3.41
C ALA A 35 20.66 12.19 -4.46
N ARG A 36 21.90 11.92 -4.03
CA ARG A 36 23.00 11.51 -4.93
C ARG A 36 22.71 10.20 -5.67
N PHE A 37 22.08 9.23 -4.99
CA PHE A 37 21.69 7.98 -5.62
C PHE A 37 20.62 8.18 -6.71
N ARG A 38 19.65 9.06 -6.48
CA ARG A 38 18.64 9.42 -7.49
C ARG A 38 19.26 10.12 -8.69
N GLU A 39 20.16 11.07 -8.47
CA GLU A 39 20.87 11.74 -9.56
C GLU A 39 21.65 10.75 -10.41
N SER A 40 22.31 9.78 -9.75
CA SER A 40 23.03 8.69 -10.43
C SER A 40 22.07 7.79 -11.22
N ALA A 41 20.91 7.44 -10.64
CA ALA A 41 19.88 6.65 -11.31
C ALA A 41 19.29 7.41 -12.52
N ALA A 42 18.95 8.68 -12.35
CA ALA A 42 18.46 9.55 -13.42
C ALA A 42 19.51 9.70 -14.55
N LYS A 43 20.78 9.84 -14.21
CA LYS A 43 21.88 9.88 -15.17
C LYS A 43 22.00 8.57 -15.94
N SER A 44 21.94 7.41 -15.25
CA SER A 44 21.98 6.09 -15.90
C SER A 44 20.80 5.87 -16.85
N VAL A 45 19.61 6.38 -16.53
CA VAL A 45 18.45 6.31 -17.41
C VAL A 45 18.65 7.21 -18.62
N LYS A 46 19.10 8.46 -18.42
CA LYS A 46 19.42 9.37 -19.53
C LYS A 46 20.41 8.72 -20.49
N GLU A 47 21.46 8.11 -19.97
CA GLU A 47 22.45 7.38 -20.77
C GLU A 47 21.83 6.21 -21.55
N ARG A 48 20.98 5.39 -20.91
CA ARG A 48 20.24 4.29 -21.58
C ARG A 48 19.31 4.79 -22.67
N VAL A 49 18.59 5.88 -22.43
CA VAL A 49 17.66 6.49 -23.40
C VAL A 49 18.43 7.05 -24.59
N HIS A 50 19.53 7.75 -24.34
CA HIS A 50 20.41 8.24 -25.40
C HIS A 50 21.02 7.09 -26.21
N ALA A 51 21.48 6.02 -25.55
CA ALA A 51 22.01 4.84 -26.22
C ALA A 51 20.93 4.18 -27.12
N ARG A 52 19.71 4.02 -26.62
CA ARG A 52 18.58 3.46 -27.40
C ARG A 52 18.16 4.36 -28.56
N ALA A 53 18.13 5.68 -28.37
CA ALA A 53 17.82 6.63 -29.43
C ALA A 53 18.88 6.60 -30.55
N ARG A 54 20.17 6.55 -30.17
CA ARG A 54 21.29 6.36 -31.10
C ARG A 54 21.20 5.04 -31.85
N TRP A 55 20.81 3.96 -31.16
CA TRP A 55 20.60 2.66 -31.80
C TRP A 55 19.43 2.69 -32.80
N LYS A 56 18.31 3.32 -32.46
CA LYS A 56 17.14 3.44 -33.35
C LYS A 56 17.49 4.27 -34.59
N SER A 57 18.16 5.41 -34.42
CA SER A 57 18.60 6.23 -35.54
C SER A 57 19.63 5.52 -36.42
N ALA A 58 20.57 4.79 -35.83
CA ALA A 58 21.52 3.96 -36.58
C ALA A 58 20.82 2.84 -37.36
N LYS A 59 19.81 2.18 -36.76
CA LYS A 59 18.99 1.16 -37.42
C LYS A 59 18.20 1.73 -38.60
N GLU A 60 17.59 2.91 -38.43
CA GLU A 60 16.88 3.59 -39.52
C GLU A 60 17.83 4.05 -40.62
N ALA A 61 19.01 4.57 -40.27
CA ALA A 61 20.05 4.93 -41.22
C ALA A 61 20.53 3.71 -42.01
N ALA A 62 20.79 2.58 -41.34
CA ALA A 62 21.16 1.32 -41.99
C ALA A 62 20.04 0.79 -42.90
N LYS A 63 18.77 0.91 -42.49
CA LYS A 63 17.62 0.54 -43.32
C LYS A 63 17.51 1.43 -44.56
N LYS A 64 17.68 2.74 -44.42
CA LYS A 64 17.74 3.68 -45.55
C LYS A 64 18.89 3.36 -46.49
N HIS A 65 20.07 3.07 -45.95
CA HIS A 65 21.26 2.71 -46.73
C HIS A 65 21.10 1.35 -47.44
N ALA A 66 20.38 0.39 -46.84
CA ALA A 66 20.03 -0.87 -47.48
C ALA A 66 18.99 -0.70 -48.60
N ILE A 67 18.03 0.22 -48.45
CA ILE A 67 17.08 0.60 -49.50
C ILE A 67 17.80 1.32 -50.64
N GLU A 68 18.73 2.22 -50.31
CA GLU A 68 19.56 2.95 -51.27
C GLU A 68 20.50 2.01 -52.04
N LEU A 69 21.15 1.07 -51.36
CA LEU A 69 21.94 0.01 -52.01
C LEU A 69 21.07 -0.89 -52.90
N ARG A 70 19.84 -1.25 -52.48
CA ARG A 70 18.89 -1.96 -53.36
C ARG A 70 18.52 -1.14 -54.60
N SER A 71 18.38 0.18 -54.47
CA SER A 71 18.10 1.08 -55.58
C SER A 71 19.29 1.31 -56.53
N GLN A 72 20.53 1.26 -56.01
CA GLN A 72 21.75 1.34 -56.82
C GLN A 72 22.07 0.01 -57.52
N VAL A 73 21.72 -1.12 -56.91
CA VAL A 73 21.83 -2.45 -57.53
C VAL A 73 20.77 -2.66 -58.63
N SER A 74 19.63 -1.95 -58.60
CA SER A 74 18.65 -1.94 -59.69
C SER A 74 19.04 -1.08 -60.91
N LEU A 75 20.24 -0.50 -60.94
CA LEU A 75 20.76 0.30 -62.06
C LEU A 75 21.98 -0.37 -62.72
N LYS A 76 21.82 -1.61 -63.17
CA LYS A 76 22.63 -2.19 -64.27
C LYS A 76 21.75 -3.06 -65.16
N PRO A 77 21.39 -2.61 -66.38
CA PRO A 77 20.76 -3.47 -67.37
C PRO A 77 21.84 -4.25 -68.12
N SER A 78 21.79 -5.58 -68.07
CA SER A 78 22.43 -6.42 -69.08
C SER A 78 21.33 -7.09 -69.91
N ARG A 79 21.36 -6.80 -71.21
CA ARG A 79 20.43 -7.32 -72.23
C ARG A 79 20.55 -8.84 -72.36
N LYS A 80 19.43 -9.56 -72.26
CA LYS A 80 18.93 -10.45 -73.33
C LYS A 80 17.52 -10.98 -73.05
N LYS A 81 16.62 -10.58 -73.97
CA LYS A 81 15.32 -11.11 -74.42
C LYS A 81 14.51 -12.13 -73.61
N ALA A 82 13.25 -11.71 -73.42
CA ALA A 82 11.98 -12.43 -73.61
C ALA A 82 11.56 -13.49 -72.58
N ILE A 83 10.48 -13.20 -71.85
CA ILE A 83 9.14 -13.79 -72.05
C ILE A 83 8.12 -12.98 -71.23
N THR A 84 6.99 -12.70 -71.88
CA THR A 84 5.80 -12.00 -71.42
C THR A 84 5.09 -12.77 -70.30
N ILE A 85 4.53 -12.08 -69.29
CA ILE A 85 3.15 -12.22 -68.81
C ILE A 85 2.86 -11.06 -67.84
N SER A 86 1.70 -10.47 -68.06
CA SER A 86 1.06 -9.31 -67.43
C SER A 86 0.44 -9.61 -66.06
N ASP A 87 0.45 -8.58 -65.21
CA ASP A 87 -0.61 -8.07 -64.33
C ASP A 87 -1.62 -9.05 -63.70
N ASN A 88 -1.68 -9.10 -62.36
CA ASN A 88 -2.66 -8.31 -61.61
C ASN A 88 -2.61 -8.47 -60.07
N VAL A 89 -2.69 -7.29 -59.45
CA VAL A 89 -3.23 -6.89 -58.14
C VAL A 89 -4.20 -7.87 -57.46
N THR A 90 -4.02 -8.10 -56.14
CA THR A 90 -5.01 -7.94 -55.03
C THR A 90 -4.53 -8.72 -53.79
N VAL A 91 -4.21 -8.04 -52.68
CA VAL A 91 -5.03 -7.93 -51.46
C VAL A 91 -5.81 -9.23 -51.11
N PHE A 92 -5.43 -9.93 -50.03
CA PHE A 92 -6.24 -10.04 -48.80
C PHE A 92 -5.79 -11.20 -47.88
N ASN A 93 -5.97 -10.91 -46.59
CA ASN A 93 -6.38 -11.78 -45.48
C ASN A 93 -6.23 -13.30 -45.56
N VAL A 94 -5.73 -13.80 -44.44
CA VAL A 94 -5.93 -15.13 -43.86
C VAL A 94 -7.42 -15.52 -43.88
N ALA A 95 -7.74 -16.64 -44.54
CA ALA A 95 -8.69 -17.64 -44.05
C ALA A 95 -8.52 -18.97 -44.81
N ASN A 96 -8.36 -20.04 -44.03
CA ASN A 96 -8.66 -21.45 -44.28
C ASN A 96 -7.93 -22.19 -45.42
N ASN A 97 -7.03 -23.10 -45.00
CA ASN A 97 -6.78 -24.36 -45.72
C ASN A 97 -7.69 -25.43 -45.09
N ASP A 98 -8.40 -26.16 -45.94
CA ASP A 98 -8.65 -27.60 -45.77
C ASP A 98 -8.10 -28.28 -47.02
N GLN A 99 -7.32 -29.35 -46.76
CA GLN A 99 -7.25 -30.63 -47.48
C GLN A 99 -6.92 -30.60 -49.00
N ASP A 100 -6.12 -31.49 -49.56
CA ASP A 100 -5.43 -32.69 -49.11
C ASP A 100 -4.47 -33.11 -50.23
N ALA A 101 -3.57 -34.04 -49.90
CA ALA A 101 -2.97 -35.02 -50.82
C ALA A 101 -2.01 -34.50 -51.91
N ASP A 102 -0.87 -35.11 -52.20
CA ASP A 102 -0.26 -36.39 -51.79
C ASP A 102 1.20 -36.34 -52.35
N ILE A 103 2.23 -36.70 -51.57
CA ILE A 103 2.96 -38.00 -51.62
C ILE A 103 3.83 -38.14 -52.90
N HIS A 104 5.13 -38.47 -52.96
CA HIS A 104 6.15 -39.16 -52.13
C HIS A 104 7.51 -38.43 -52.34
N GLY A 105 8.50 -38.39 -51.42
CA GLY A 105 9.28 -39.52 -50.89
C GLY A 105 10.33 -39.98 -51.93
N SER A 106 11.61 -40.23 -51.67
CA SER A 106 12.46 -40.37 -50.48
C SER A 106 13.86 -40.81 -50.95
N ASN A 107 14.81 -40.91 -50.01
CA ASN A 107 16.03 -41.73 -50.01
C ASN A 107 17.31 -41.21 -50.71
N SER A 108 18.54 -41.47 -50.24
CA SER A 108 19.10 -41.88 -48.94
C SER A 108 20.64 -42.00 -49.08
N ILE A 109 21.39 -41.58 -48.04
CA ILE A 109 22.47 -42.31 -47.31
C ILE A 109 23.78 -42.75 -48.02
N GLY A 110 24.91 -42.44 -47.36
CA GLY A 110 26.19 -43.21 -47.35
C GLY A 110 27.43 -42.41 -46.89
N SER A 111 27.74 -42.26 -45.59
CA SER A 111 28.76 -42.97 -44.75
C SER A 111 30.24 -42.89 -45.20
N LYS A 112 31.08 -42.02 -44.58
CA LYS A 112 32.10 -42.26 -43.51
C LYS A 112 33.21 -43.32 -43.78
N LYS A 113 34.48 -42.87 -43.89
CA LYS A 113 35.59 -43.11 -42.91
C LYS A 113 36.92 -42.42 -43.29
N THR A 114 37.75 -42.25 -42.26
CA THR A 114 38.95 -41.43 -42.02
C THR A 114 40.28 -42.01 -42.52
N ALA A 115 41.25 -41.17 -42.94
CA ALA A 115 42.57 -40.98 -42.28
C ALA A 115 43.58 -40.10 -43.07
N SER A 116 44.44 -39.43 -42.29
CA SER A 116 45.79 -38.87 -42.51
C SER A 116 46.06 -37.61 -43.37
N SER A 117 46.32 -36.52 -42.61
CA SER A 117 47.45 -35.57 -42.67
C SER A 117 47.69 -34.62 -43.86
N SER A 118 47.61 -33.34 -43.49
CA SER A 118 48.38 -32.16 -43.95
C SER A 118 48.21 -31.67 -45.40
N THR A 119 47.35 -30.67 -45.58
CA THR A 119 47.69 -29.42 -46.29
C THR A 119 46.62 -28.35 -46.03
N GLU A 120 47.04 -27.11 -45.85
CA GLU A 120 46.21 -25.94 -45.54
C GLU A 120 45.26 -25.60 -46.70
N ILE A 121 43.97 -25.37 -46.39
CA ILE A 121 43.02 -24.62 -47.21
C ILE A 121 42.24 -23.70 -46.26
N GLU A 122 42.31 -22.39 -46.48
CA GLU A 122 41.59 -21.35 -45.72
C GLU A 122 40.05 -21.51 -45.77
N PRO A 123 39.31 -21.27 -44.67
CA PRO A 123 37.88 -20.99 -44.73
C PRO A 123 37.56 -19.48 -44.53
N SER A 124 36.54 -19.07 -45.28
CA SER A 124 36.07 -17.71 -45.57
C SER A 124 35.84 -16.70 -44.41
N PRO A 125 35.84 -15.38 -44.69
CA PRO A 125 35.89 -14.29 -43.69
C PRO A 125 34.65 -14.15 -42.78
N LEU A 126 33.54 -14.78 -43.14
CA LEU A 126 32.25 -14.62 -42.45
C LEU A 126 32.18 -15.39 -41.13
N MET A 127 33.03 -16.41 -40.94
CA MET A 127 33.04 -17.25 -39.74
C MET A 127 33.97 -16.71 -38.64
N LYS A 128 34.95 -15.85 -38.99
CA LYS A 128 35.77 -15.10 -38.01
C LYS A 128 34.98 -13.97 -37.35
N MET A 129 34.05 -13.35 -38.07
CA MET A 129 33.28 -12.20 -37.56
C MET A 129 32.20 -12.58 -36.53
N MET A 130 31.78 -13.86 -36.46
CA MET A 130 30.82 -14.34 -35.46
C MET A 130 31.46 -14.85 -34.17
N LYS A 131 32.78 -14.99 -34.11
CA LYS A 131 33.48 -15.52 -32.92
C LYS A 131 34.01 -14.44 -31.96
N ASP A 132 33.99 -13.18 -32.39
CA ASP A 132 34.43 -12.01 -31.59
C ASP A 132 33.28 -11.30 -30.83
N ILE A 133 32.07 -11.89 -30.79
CA ILE A 133 30.92 -11.34 -30.03
C ILE A 133 30.44 -12.33 -28.96
N SER A 134 31.38 -12.90 -28.20
CA SER A 134 31.09 -13.61 -26.96
C SER A 134 32.28 -13.53 -26.00
N CYS A 135 31.99 -13.19 -24.73
CA CYS A 135 32.89 -12.95 -23.58
C CYS A 135 33.61 -11.57 -23.60
N ASP A 136 33.81 -10.86 -22.49
CA ASP A 136 33.32 -10.93 -21.11
C ASP A 136 33.67 -9.57 -20.44
N ASN A 137 33.04 -9.26 -19.31
CA ASN A 137 33.44 -8.15 -18.44
C ASN A 137 34.76 -8.47 -17.73
N SER A 138 35.68 -7.50 -17.61
CA SER A 138 36.37 -7.09 -16.35
C SER A 138 37.63 -6.22 -16.58
N GLU A 139 37.92 -5.37 -15.58
CA GLU A 139 39.18 -4.63 -15.31
C GLU A 139 39.40 -3.32 -16.09
N VAL A 140 39.29 -2.13 -15.49
CA VAL A 140 40.15 -1.46 -14.47
C VAL A 140 41.53 -1.04 -15.02
N PHE A 141 41.75 0.29 -14.92
CA PHE A 141 43.02 1.04 -14.90
C PHE A 141 43.56 1.73 -16.17
N ASN A 142 43.60 3.07 -16.04
CA ASN A 142 44.61 4.06 -16.41
C ASN A 142 45.07 4.24 -17.85
N SER A 143 44.87 5.46 -18.35
CA SER A 143 45.70 6.06 -19.38
C SER A 143 46.42 7.28 -18.81
N GLU A 144 47.74 7.13 -18.66
CA GLU A 144 48.68 8.23 -18.77
C GLU A 144 49.22 8.31 -20.21
N VAL A 145 49.57 9.54 -20.56
CA VAL A 145 49.95 10.09 -21.86
C VAL A 145 51.27 9.52 -22.40
N LYS A 146 51.34 9.23 -23.71
CA LYS A 146 52.44 9.69 -24.58
C LYS A 146 52.24 9.40 -26.07
N ASP A 147 52.42 10.46 -26.86
CA ASP A 147 52.57 10.47 -28.31
C ASP A 147 53.77 9.62 -28.80
N LYS A 148 53.62 8.99 -29.98
CA LYS A 148 54.52 9.18 -31.14
C LYS A 148 54.00 8.48 -32.41
N ASN A 149 54.17 9.21 -33.51
CA ASN A 149 53.78 8.95 -34.90
C ASN A 149 54.33 7.64 -35.52
N LEU A 150 53.58 7.06 -36.48
CA LEU A 150 54.06 6.69 -37.84
C LEU A 150 52.88 6.32 -38.78
N LYS A 151 53.04 6.62 -40.07
CA LYS A 151 52.03 6.84 -41.13
C LYS A 151 51.68 5.58 -41.98
N ALA A 152 50.56 5.74 -42.71
CA ALA A 152 50.16 5.17 -44.02
C ALA A 152 49.20 3.95 -43.98
N LYS A 153 48.17 3.78 -44.82
CA LYS A 153 47.58 4.52 -45.97
C LYS A 153 46.19 3.88 -46.25
N VAL A 154 45.15 4.66 -46.57
CA VAL A 154 43.89 4.20 -47.21
C VAL A 154 43.53 5.19 -48.34
N PRO A 155 43.04 4.75 -49.51
CA PRO A 155 42.80 5.62 -50.66
C PRO A 155 41.43 6.32 -50.64
N LYS A 156 41.35 7.41 -51.41
CA LYS A 156 40.31 8.46 -51.45
C LYS A 156 39.19 8.21 -52.46
N GLY A 157 38.02 8.79 -52.16
CA GLY A 157 37.04 9.38 -53.12
C GLY A 157 35.71 9.65 -52.39
N LYS A 158 35.13 10.85 -52.25
CA LYS A 158 35.33 12.20 -52.82
C LYS A 158 35.27 13.26 -51.70
N GLN A 159 35.97 14.37 -51.94
CA GLN A 159 36.42 15.39 -50.99
C GLN A 159 35.37 16.44 -50.62
N ALA A 160 35.18 16.69 -49.32
CA ALA A 160 34.93 18.05 -48.82
C ALA A 160 36.26 18.80 -48.89
N GLN A 161 36.35 19.78 -49.80
CA GLN A 161 37.57 20.56 -50.01
C GLN A 161 37.61 21.74 -49.04
N THR A 162 38.81 22.06 -48.55
CA THR A 162 39.18 23.12 -47.58
C THR A 162 39.06 22.76 -46.09
N HIS A 163 40.18 22.88 -45.37
CA HIS A 163 40.29 22.71 -43.91
C HIS A 163 39.27 23.58 -43.14
N SER A 164 38.94 24.76 -43.68
CA SER A 164 37.90 25.66 -43.16
C SER A 164 36.47 25.11 -43.25
N GLN A 165 36.14 24.32 -44.29
CA GLN A 165 34.82 23.68 -44.40
C GLN A 165 34.68 22.49 -43.47
N MET A 166 35.76 21.74 -43.24
CA MET A 166 35.78 20.65 -42.27
C MET A 166 35.61 21.18 -40.85
N PHE A 167 36.28 22.29 -40.52
CA PHE A 167 36.04 22.98 -39.26
C PHE A 167 34.64 23.57 -39.18
N LYS A 168 34.11 24.23 -40.23
CA LYS A 168 32.71 24.71 -40.22
C LYS A 168 31.71 23.57 -40.04
N TYR A 169 31.92 22.42 -40.67
CA TYR A 169 31.09 21.24 -40.50
C TYR A 169 31.22 20.65 -39.09
N ALA A 170 32.45 20.55 -38.56
CA ALA A 170 32.71 20.06 -37.21
C ALA A 170 32.15 21.01 -36.14
N TYR A 171 32.33 22.32 -36.30
CA TYR A 171 31.75 23.36 -35.46
C TYR A 171 30.23 23.37 -35.55
N SER A 172 29.67 23.26 -36.76
CA SER A 172 28.22 23.14 -36.95
C SER A 172 27.67 21.88 -36.28
N LYS A 173 28.37 20.74 -36.35
CA LYS A 173 28.02 19.52 -35.61
C LYS A 173 28.15 19.69 -34.10
N LEU A 174 29.22 20.32 -33.62
CA LEU A 174 29.44 20.59 -32.20
C LEU A 174 28.45 21.62 -31.66
N GLU A 175 28.00 22.58 -32.46
CA GLU A 175 26.94 23.53 -32.14
C GLU A 175 25.57 22.86 -32.15
N LEU A 176 25.27 22.00 -33.12
CA LEU A 176 24.07 21.16 -33.11
C LEU A 176 24.03 20.24 -31.89
N GLU A 177 25.18 19.66 -31.51
CA GLU A 177 25.31 18.82 -30.32
C GLU A 177 25.24 19.64 -29.02
N LYS A 178 25.83 20.85 -28.97
CA LYS A 178 25.67 21.79 -27.87
C LYS A 178 24.26 22.36 -27.77
N ALA A 179 23.58 22.59 -28.89
CA ALA A 179 22.19 23.07 -28.96
C ALA A 179 21.22 21.97 -28.52
N GLN A 180 21.44 20.72 -28.96
CA GLN A 180 20.75 19.55 -28.41
C GLN A 180 21.04 19.38 -26.92
N ASN A 181 22.28 19.54 -26.47
CA ASN A 181 22.62 19.47 -25.04
C ASN A 181 22.07 20.64 -24.23
N ARG A 182 21.90 21.83 -24.81
CA ARG A 182 21.24 22.99 -24.18
C ARG A 182 19.73 22.79 -24.11
N GLN A 183 19.09 22.30 -25.19
CA GLN A 183 17.70 21.86 -25.17
C GLN A 183 17.49 20.74 -24.14
N ASN A 184 18.39 19.76 -24.06
CA ASN A 184 18.33 18.66 -23.09
C ASN A 184 18.63 19.11 -21.65
N LYS A 185 19.40 20.18 -21.45
CA LYS A 185 19.55 20.86 -20.14
C LYS A 185 18.28 21.63 -19.76
N SER A 186 17.54 22.16 -20.73
CA SER A 186 16.25 22.83 -20.51
C SER A 186 15.05 21.87 -20.48
N LEU A 187 15.20 20.61 -20.91
CA LEU A 187 14.19 19.58 -20.70
C LEU A 187 14.11 19.32 -19.19
N THR A 188 13.02 19.76 -18.58
CA THR A 188 12.61 19.31 -17.25
C THR A 188 12.67 17.79 -17.20
N PHE A 189 12.91 17.22 -16.01
CA PHE A 189 12.95 15.76 -15.80
C PHE A 189 11.75 15.04 -16.49
N SER A 190 10.59 15.70 -16.53
CA SER A 190 9.38 15.35 -17.28
C SER A 190 9.58 15.14 -18.79
N GLY A 191 10.31 16.04 -19.47
CA GLY A 191 10.56 15.97 -20.92
C GLY A 191 11.52 14.83 -21.29
N VAL A 192 12.47 14.52 -20.42
CA VAL A 192 13.34 13.34 -20.59
C VAL A 192 12.56 12.05 -20.35
N LEU A 193 11.69 12.04 -19.34
CA LEU A 193 10.86 10.89 -19.01
C LEU A 193 9.87 10.57 -20.15
N SER A 194 9.18 11.57 -20.71
CA SER A 194 8.25 11.37 -21.83
C SER A 194 8.95 10.84 -23.08
N MET A 195 10.17 11.29 -23.36
CA MET A 195 10.99 10.75 -24.46
C MET A 195 11.48 9.31 -24.19
N ALA A 196 11.73 8.96 -22.93
CA ALA A 196 12.13 7.62 -22.51
C ALA A 196 10.99 6.60 -22.58
N THR A 197 9.76 7.03 -22.24
CA THR A 197 8.58 6.16 -22.17
C THR A 197 7.89 5.96 -23.53
N ASN A 198 8.02 6.91 -24.45
CA ASN A 198 7.28 6.91 -25.72
C ASN A 198 7.63 5.78 -26.71
N ASN A 199 8.71 5.01 -26.51
CA ASN A 199 9.14 4.00 -27.50
C ASN A 199 8.94 2.53 -27.07
N GLU A 200 8.60 2.26 -25.81
CA GLU A 200 8.18 0.94 -25.31
C GLU A 200 7.06 1.15 -24.29
N ILE A 201 5.87 1.56 -24.76
CA ILE A 201 4.68 1.60 -23.90
C ILE A 201 4.42 0.16 -23.47
N ARG A 202 4.84 -0.19 -22.25
CA ARG A 202 4.49 -1.45 -21.61
C ARG A 202 2.97 -1.45 -21.50
N LYS A 203 2.29 -2.15 -22.43
CA LYS A 203 0.84 -2.25 -22.41
C LYS A 203 0.44 -2.89 -21.10
N ARG A 204 -0.22 -2.12 -20.24
CA ARG A 204 -0.79 -2.62 -18.99
C ARG A 204 -1.88 -3.63 -19.34
N PRO A 205 -2.07 -4.70 -18.55
CA PRO A 205 -3.21 -5.58 -18.76
C PRO A 205 -4.48 -4.76 -18.57
N THR A 206 -5.37 -4.76 -19.55
CA THR A 206 -6.62 -4.02 -19.49
C THR A 206 -7.64 -4.79 -18.64
N ILE A 207 -8.37 -4.08 -17.81
CA ILE A 207 -9.44 -4.64 -16.98
C ILE A 207 -10.75 -3.94 -17.34
N GLU A 208 -11.67 -4.70 -17.89
CA GLU A 208 -13.08 -4.36 -18.06
C GLU A 208 -13.88 -4.95 -16.90
N ILE A 209 -14.79 -4.16 -16.33
CA ILE A 209 -15.75 -4.63 -15.32
C ILE A 209 -17.16 -4.48 -15.86
N ALA A 210 -17.87 -5.59 -16.00
CA ALA A 210 -19.30 -5.60 -16.27
C ALA A 210 -20.05 -6.02 -15.01
N PHE A 211 -21.16 -5.36 -14.71
CA PHE A 211 -22.03 -5.70 -13.58
C PHE A 211 -23.46 -5.90 -14.07
N ARG A 212 -24.06 -7.02 -13.66
CA ARG A 212 -25.40 -7.45 -14.08
C ARG A 212 -26.25 -7.74 -12.85
N ASP A 213 -27.34 -7.00 -12.72
CA ASP A 213 -28.33 -7.10 -11.64
C ASP A 213 -27.70 -7.07 -10.24
N VAL A 214 -26.73 -6.17 -10.05
CA VAL A 214 -26.03 -6.08 -8.77
C VAL A 214 -26.93 -5.40 -7.75
N THR A 215 -27.27 -6.14 -6.71
CA THR A 215 -28.07 -5.67 -5.57
C THR A 215 -27.28 -5.90 -4.28
N VAL A 216 -27.18 -4.86 -3.46
CA VAL A 216 -26.43 -4.91 -2.19
C VAL A 216 -27.38 -4.65 -1.04
N THR A 217 -27.48 -5.61 -0.15
CA THR A 217 -28.38 -5.59 1.01
C THR A 217 -27.60 -5.62 2.31
N LEU A 218 -27.95 -4.74 3.25
CA LEU A 218 -27.28 -4.68 4.54
C LEU A 218 -27.74 -5.85 5.43
N LYS A 219 -26.80 -6.73 5.82
CA LYS A 219 -27.08 -7.84 6.75
C LYS A 219 -27.47 -7.26 8.12
N GLY A 220 -28.69 -7.57 8.57
CA GLY A 220 -29.26 -7.16 9.86
C GLY A 220 -30.52 -6.30 9.75
N LYS A 221 -30.49 -5.27 8.91
CA LYS A 221 -31.67 -4.40 8.68
C LYS A 221 -32.46 -4.76 7.42
N ASN A 222 -31.99 -5.72 6.63
CA ASN A 222 -32.54 -6.08 5.31
C ASN A 222 -32.83 -4.87 4.41
N LYS A 223 -32.05 -3.80 4.56
CA LYS A 223 -32.18 -2.58 3.78
C LYS A 223 -31.35 -2.70 2.51
N HIS A 224 -32.00 -2.51 1.36
CA HIS A 224 -31.31 -2.39 0.07
C HIS A 224 -30.51 -1.07 0.03
N LEU A 225 -29.20 -1.18 -0.20
CA LEU A 225 -28.30 -0.04 -0.39
C LEU A 225 -28.04 0.24 -1.87
N LEU A 226 -28.09 -0.81 -2.70
CA LEU A 226 -28.06 -0.77 -4.16
C LEU A 226 -29.06 -1.80 -4.68
N ARG A 227 -29.66 -1.52 -5.82
CA ARG A 227 -30.72 -2.36 -6.35
C ARG A 227 -30.70 -2.42 -7.87
N SER A 228 -30.61 -3.65 -8.39
CA SER A 228 -30.60 -4.00 -9.82
C SER A 228 -29.75 -3.06 -10.66
N VAL A 229 -28.50 -2.91 -10.26
CA VAL A 229 -27.55 -2.02 -10.94
C VAL A 229 -26.89 -2.78 -12.09
N HIS A 230 -26.96 -2.19 -13.30
CA HIS A 230 -26.41 -2.76 -14.54
C HIS A 230 -25.49 -1.76 -15.24
N GLY A 231 -24.40 -2.26 -15.84
CA GLY A 231 -23.47 -1.41 -16.57
C GLY A 231 -22.12 -2.06 -16.80
N ILE A 232 -21.24 -1.29 -17.45
CA ILE A 232 -19.91 -1.72 -17.87
C ILE A 232 -18.94 -0.55 -17.73
N VAL A 233 -17.81 -0.78 -17.09
CA VAL A 233 -16.70 0.16 -16.98
C VAL A 233 -15.57 -0.31 -17.89
N MET A 234 -15.33 0.44 -18.97
CA MET A 234 -14.39 0.07 -20.03
C MET A 234 -12.96 0.56 -19.73
N PRO A 235 -11.92 -0.18 -20.14
CA PRO A 235 -10.53 0.23 -19.97
C PRO A 235 -10.20 1.49 -20.79
N GLY A 236 -9.30 2.31 -20.25
CA GLY A 236 -8.83 3.55 -20.88
C GLY A 236 -9.81 4.72 -20.84
N ARG A 237 -10.90 4.59 -20.07
CA ARG A 237 -11.92 5.63 -19.88
C ARG A 237 -11.99 6.06 -18.42
N ILE A 238 -12.43 7.30 -18.21
CA ILE A 238 -12.76 7.84 -16.88
C ILE A 238 -14.27 7.81 -16.72
N THR A 239 -14.75 6.96 -15.82
CA THR A 239 -16.16 6.86 -15.42
C THR A 239 -16.38 7.64 -14.13
N ALA A 240 -17.26 8.64 -14.18
CA ALA A 240 -17.68 9.40 -13.01
C ALA A 240 -19.00 8.86 -12.45
N VAL A 241 -19.02 8.58 -11.14
CA VAL A 241 -20.22 8.18 -10.40
C VAL A 241 -20.71 9.39 -9.62
N MET A 242 -21.94 9.84 -9.93
CA MET A 242 -22.57 11.00 -9.30
C MET A 242 -23.99 10.65 -8.83
N GLY A 243 -24.54 11.51 -8.00
CA GLY A 243 -25.86 11.32 -7.39
C GLY A 243 -25.95 12.05 -6.04
N PRO A 244 -27.16 12.19 -5.49
CA PRO A 244 -27.37 12.89 -4.23
C PRO A 244 -26.75 12.16 -3.03
N SER A 245 -26.72 12.85 -1.90
CA SER A 245 -26.27 12.25 -0.64
C SER A 245 -27.15 11.07 -0.26
N GLY A 246 -26.53 9.94 0.12
CA GLY A 246 -27.26 8.70 0.42
C GLY A 246 -27.71 7.87 -0.79
N ALA A 247 -27.33 8.23 -2.01
CA ALA A 247 -27.61 7.44 -3.22
C ALA A 247 -26.82 6.11 -3.34
N GLY A 248 -25.92 5.82 -2.41
CA GLY A 248 -25.12 4.58 -2.44
C GLY A 248 -23.87 4.63 -3.32
N LYS A 249 -23.35 5.82 -3.68
CA LYS A 249 -22.13 5.99 -4.51
C LYS A 249 -20.90 5.25 -3.98
N THR A 250 -20.55 5.48 -2.71
CA THR A 250 -19.45 4.78 -2.02
C THR A 250 -19.73 3.28 -1.89
N THR A 251 -20.99 2.90 -1.67
CA THR A 251 -21.41 1.49 -1.62
C THR A 251 -21.21 0.81 -2.97
N PHE A 252 -21.52 1.49 -4.08
CA PHE A 252 -21.31 1.00 -5.44
C PHE A 252 -19.82 0.78 -5.73
N LEU A 253 -19.00 1.78 -5.43
CA LEU A 253 -17.55 1.67 -5.58
C LEU A 253 -16.97 0.52 -4.74
N SER A 254 -17.46 0.38 -3.50
CA SER A 254 -17.04 -0.69 -2.59
C SER A 254 -17.51 -2.07 -3.07
N ALA A 255 -18.70 -2.17 -3.67
CA ALA A 255 -19.23 -3.41 -4.24
C ALA A 255 -18.39 -3.87 -5.43
N LEU A 256 -18.05 -2.96 -6.34
CA LEU A 256 -17.18 -3.25 -7.48
C LEU A 256 -15.76 -3.64 -7.05
N ALA A 257 -15.23 -2.97 -6.02
CA ALA A 257 -13.94 -3.32 -5.43
C ALA A 257 -13.98 -4.60 -4.58
N GLY A 258 -15.17 -5.19 -4.38
CA GLY A 258 -15.38 -6.40 -3.57
C GLY A 258 -15.22 -6.19 -2.06
N LYS A 259 -15.30 -4.94 -1.58
CA LYS A 259 -15.10 -4.54 -0.18
C LYS A 259 -16.41 -4.41 0.63
N THR A 260 -17.51 -4.99 0.16
CA THR A 260 -18.83 -4.94 0.82
C THR A 260 -18.92 -5.87 2.03
N VAL A 261 -18.15 -5.56 3.08
CA VAL A 261 -18.15 -6.32 4.32
C VAL A 261 -19.51 -6.20 5.01
N GLY A 262 -20.11 -7.34 5.37
CA GLY A 262 -21.37 -7.38 6.10
C GLY A 262 -22.60 -6.99 5.29
N CYS A 263 -22.52 -7.08 3.96
CA CYS A 263 -23.64 -7.01 3.05
C CYS A 263 -23.79 -8.32 2.29
N THR A 264 -25.01 -8.65 1.87
CA THR A 264 -25.30 -9.69 0.88
C THR A 264 -25.28 -9.04 -0.50
N LEU A 265 -24.40 -9.53 -1.37
CA LEU A 265 -24.33 -9.11 -2.77
C LEU A 265 -25.01 -10.18 -3.62
N THR A 266 -26.06 -9.81 -4.34
CA THR A 266 -26.74 -10.63 -5.35
C THR A 266 -26.47 -10.05 -6.74
N GLY A 267 -26.61 -10.87 -7.77
CA GLY A 267 -26.20 -10.54 -9.14
C GLY A 267 -24.81 -11.05 -9.49
N SER A 268 -24.26 -10.58 -10.60
CA SER A 268 -22.94 -11.00 -11.08
C SER A 268 -22.05 -9.81 -11.47
N ILE A 269 -20.80 -9.86 -11.04
CA ILE A 269 -19.72 -8.95 -11.49
C ILE A 269 -18.79 -9.80 -12.34
N LEU A 270 -18.61 -9.39 -13.59
CA LEU A 270 -17.73 -10.05 -14.55
C LEU A 270 -16.50 -9.18 -14.80
N ILE A 271 -15.33 -9.80 -14.80
CA ILE A 271 -14.05 -9.17 -15.09
C ILE A 271 -13.59 -9.72 -16.44
N ASN A 272 -13.40 -8.85 -17.43
CA ASN A 272 -13.08 -9.26 -18.81
C ASN A 272 -14.01 -10.37 -19.35
N GLY A 273 -15.31 -10.28 -19.04
CA GLY A 273 -16.33 -11.24 -19.45
C GLY A 273 -16.43 -12.52 -18.63
N LYS A 274 -15.60 -12.71 -17.59
CA LYS A 274 -15.60 -13.92 -16.73
C LYS A 274 -16.08 -13.62 -15.31
N THR A 275 -16.79 -14.56 -14.69
CA THR A 275 -17.22 -14.46 -13.28
C THR A 275 -16.07 -14.82 -12.34
N GLU A 276 -15.07 -13.94 -12.28
CA GLU A 276 -13.90 -14.07 -11.41
C GLU A 276 -13.98 -13.10 -10.23
N SER A 277 -13.38 -13.46 -9.09
CA SER A 277 -13.35 -12.55 -7.95
C SER A 277 -12.34 -11.43 -8.19
N ILE A 278 -12.77 -10.18 -7.92
CA ILE A 278 -11.92 -8.99 -8.01
C ILE A 278 -10.66 -9.07 -7.13
N HIS A 279 -10.71 -9.89 -6.08
CA HIS A 279 -9.59 -10.20 -5.18
C HIS A 279 -8.41 -10.84 -5.90
N SER A 280 -8.66 -11.60 -6.97
CA SER A 280 -7.64 -12.23 -7.81
C SER A 280 -6.74 -11.21 -8.51
N TYR A 281 -7.20 -9.96 -8.63
CA TYR A 281 -6.51 -8.86 -9.31
C TYR A 281 -6.00 -7.77 -8.35
N ARG A 282 -6.07 -7.99 -7.03
CA ARG A 282 -5.71 -7.00 -5.99
C ARG A 282 -4.33 -6.36 -6.15
N LYS A 283 -3.35 -7.05 -6.76
CA LYS A 283 -1.99 -6.53 -7.01
C LYS A 283 -1.89 -5.48 -8.13
N ILE A 284 -2.91 -5.39 -8.99
CA ILE A 284 -2.98 -4.46 -10.12
C ILE A 284 -4.17 -3.50 -10.02
N ILE A 285 -4.91 -3.54 -8.90
CA ILE A 285 -6.01 -2.62 -8.60
C ILE A 285 -5.55 -1.59 -7.56
N GLY A 286 -5.83 -0.32 -7.84
CA GLY A 286 -5.68 0.78 -6.89
C GLY A 286 -7.03 1.15 -6.29
N PHE A 287 -7.08 1.43 -4.99
CA PHE A 287 -8.29 1.94 -4.33
C PHE A 287 -7.92 3.09 -3.40
N VAL A 288 -8.42 4.28 -3.71
CA VAL A 288 -8.24 5.48 -2.91
C VAL A 288 -9.52 5.70 -2.09
N PRO A 289 -9.48 5.54 -0.76
CA PRO A 289 -10.63 5.81 0.10
C PRO A 289 -10.91 7.31 0.22
N GLN A 290 -12.11 7.65 0.71
CA GLN A 290 -12.52 9.03 0.97
C GLN A 290 -11.56 9.71 1.97
N ASP A 291 -11.20 9.00 3.04
CA ASP A 291 -10.26 9.48 4.07
C ASP A 291 -8.80 9.49 3.58
N ASP A 292 -8.10 10.56 3.94
CA ASP A 292 -6.69 10.79 3.59
C ASP A 292 -5.71 10.05 4.51
N ILE A 293 -5.71 8.72 4.44
CA ILE A 293 -4.88 7.86 5.30
C ILE A 293 -3.43 7.82 4.76
N VAL A 294 -2.59 8.77 5.16
CA VAL A 294 -1.16 8.87 4.78
C VAL A 294 -0.29 9.01 6.03
N HIS A 295 0.90 8.41 6.07
CA HIS A 295 1.78 8.51 7.24
C HIS A 295 2.32 9.94 7.40
N GLY A 296 1.86 10.62 8.45
CA GLY A 296 2.22 12.01 8.76
C GLY A 296 3.69 12.22 9.14
N ASN A 297 4.29 11.22 9.81
CA ASN A 297 5.69 11.25 10.27
C ASN A 297 6.69 10.98 9.14
N LEU A 298 6.23 10.79 7.90
CA LEU A 298 7.05 10.54 6.72
C LEU A 298 6.94 11.70 5.73
N THR A 299 7.97 11.91 4.91
CA THR A 299 7.89 12.88 3.82
C THR A 299 6.99 12.36 2.69
N VAL A 300 6.54 13.25 1.82
CA VAL A 300 5.76 12.87 0.63
C VAL A 300 6.50 11.81 -0.19
N GLU A 301 7.77 12.04 -0.46
CA GLU A 301 8.58 11.12 -1.25
C GLU A 301 8.79 9.77 -0.55
N GLU A 302 8.98 9.77 0.77
CA GLU A 302 9.16 8.54 1.55
C GLU A 302 7.91 7.65 1.53
N ASN A 303 6.73 8.25 1.60
CA ASN A 303 5.46 7.56 1.49
C ASN A 303 5.32 6.88 0.11
N LEU A 304 5.59 7.62 -0.97
CA LEU A 304 5.53 7.10 -2.34
C LEU A 304 6.56 5.98 -2.57
N TRP A 305 7.80 6.17 -2.12
CA TRP A 305 8.85 5.17 -2.22
C TRP A 305 8.55 3.90 -1.45
N PHE A 306 7.94 4.02 -0.26
CA PHE A 306 7.55 2.86 0.52
C PHE A 306 6.56 2.00 -0.26
N THR A 307 5.50 2.63 -0.80
CA THR A 307 4.50 1.91 -1.60
C THR A 307 5.09 1.34 -2.89
N ALA A 308 5.95 2.10 -3.59
CA ALA A 308 6.69 1.65 -4.76
C ALA A 308 7.48 0.37 -4.47
N ASN A 309 8.25 0.36 -3.39
CA ASN A 309 9.11 -0.77 -3.04
C ASN A 309 8.33 -2.02 -2.64
N CYS A 310 7.14 -1.88 -2.08
CA CYS A 310 6.30 -2.99 -1.62
C CYS A 310 5.36 -3.55 -2.71
N ARG A 311 4.88 -2.72 -3.65
CA ARG A 311 3.84 -3.10 -4.62
C ARG A 311 4.26 -3.11 -6.08
N LEU A 312 5.31 -2.39 -6.48
CA LEU A 312 5.84 -2.53 -7.84
C LEU A 312 6.41 -3.94 -8.07
N SER A 313 6.52 -4.34 -9.34
CA SER A 313 7.11 -5.63 -9.70
C SER A 313 8.50 -5.80 -9.08
N ALA A 314 8.75 -6.99 -8.54
CA ALA A 314 10.04 -7.36 -7.97
C ALA A 314 11.15 -7.33 -9.03
N ASP A 315 10.81 -7.69 -10.27
CA ASP A 315 11.74 -7.79 -11.41
C ASP A 315 12.11 -6.42 -12.00
N LEU A 316 11.41 -5.36 -11.60
CA LEU A 316 11.68 -4.01 -12.08
C LEU A 316 13.00 -3.49 -11.47
N PRO A 317 13.98 -3.07 -12.30
CA PRO A 317 15.24 -2.59 -11.78
C PRO A 317 15.04 -1.26 -11.02
N LYS A 318 15.92 -1.01 -10.05
CA LYS A 318 15.88 0.22 -9.21
C LYS A 318 15.77 1.52 -10.01
N PRO A 319 16.52 1.78 -11.11
CA PRO A 319 16.38 3.02 -11.88
C PRO A 319 14.96 3.21 -12.43
N ASP A 320 14.31 2.15 -12.91
CA ASP A 320 12.96 2.25 -13.46
C ASP A 320 11.94 2.55 -12.35
N LYS A 321 12.14 2.00 -11.14
CA LYS A 321 11.35 2.38 -9.95
C LYS A 321 11.48 3.88 -9.63
N VAL A 322 12.68 4.47 -9.78
CA VAL A 322 12.88 5.92 -9.60
C VAL A 322 12.05 6.70 -10.62
N LEU A 323 12.04 6.25 -11.89
CA LEU A 323 11.28 6.92 -12.95
C LEU A 323 9.78 6.91 -12.68
N VAL A 324 9.22 5.80 -12.21
CA VAL A 324 7.80 5.70 -11.85
C VAL A 324 7.45 6.70 -10.74
N VAL A 325 8.25 6.74 -9.67
CA VAL A 325 7.98 7.64 -8.54
C VAL A 325 8.09 9.11 -8.96
N GLU A 326 9.14 9.48 -9.69
CA GLU A 326 9.30 10.85 -10.16
C GLU A 326 8.23 11.26 -11.18
N ARG A 327 7.74 10.32 -12.02
CA ARG A 327 6.58 10.56 -12.91
C ARG A 327 5.37 11.00 -12.10
N VAL A 328 5.04 10.25 -11.05
CA VAL A 328 3.84 10.48 -10.24
C VAL A 328 3.95 11.78 -9.44
N ILE A 329 5.13 12.08 -8.89
CA ILE A 329 5.37 13.36 -8.19
C ILE A 329 5.17 14.54 -9.14
N ASP A 330 5.67 14.44 -10.36
CA ASP A 330 5.52 15.49 -11.36
C ASP A 330 4.08 15.61 -11.88
N SER A 331 3.42 14.50 -12.23
CA SER A 331 2.05 14.50 -12.75
C SER A 331 1.04 15.09 -11.76
N LEU A 332 1.26 14.88 -10.46
CA LEU A 332 0.41 15.42 -9.40
C LEU A 332 0.83 16.82 -8.93
N GLY A 333 1.92 17.38 -9.47
CA GLY A 333 2.44 18.69 -9.08
C GLY A 333 2.92 18.74 -7.62
N LEU A 334 3.58 17.67 -7.16
CA LEU A 334 4.08 17.52 -5.78
C LEU A 334 5.58 17.85 -5.63
N GLN A 335 6.25 18.33 -6.69
CA GLN A 335 7.69 18.59 -6.69
C GLN A 335 8.12 19.58 -5.58
N ALA A 336 7.35 20.64 -5.34
CA ALA A 336 7.67 21.65 -4.31
C ALA A 336 7.64 21.08 -2.88
N VAL A 337 6.80 20.06 -2.62
CA VAL A 337 6.57 19.51 -1.27
C VAL A 337 7.14 18.09 -1.10
N ARG A 338 7.95 17.61 -2.05
CA ARG A 338 8.49 16.24 -2.06
C ARG A 338 9.20 15.84 -0.76
N ASN A 339 10.01 16.74 -0.21
CA ASN A 339 10.83 16.51 0.99
C ASN A 339 10.13 17.00 2.26
N SER A 340 8.95 17.61 2.13
CA SER A 340 8.18 18.09 3.27
C SER A 340 7.51 16.92 3.98
N LEU A 341 7.46 16.98 5.31
CA LEU A 341 6.67 16.05 6.12
C LEU A 341 5.19 16.22 5.81
N VAL A 342 4.46 15.11 5.69
CA VAL A 342 3.01 15.15 5.44
C VAL A 342 2.29 15.82 6.62
N GLY A 343 2.77 15.58 7.84
CA GLY A 343 2.22 16.15 9.06
C GLY A 343 1.13 15.28 9.69
N THR A 344 1.00 15.41 11.01
CA THR A 344 -0.05 14.78 11.82
C THR A 344 -1.03 15.85 12.30
N VAL A 345 -2.07 15.46 13.04
CA VAL A 345 -3.00 16.43 13.67
C VAL A 345 -2.25 17.35 14.64
N GLU A 346 -1.23 16.83 15.33
CA GLU A 346 -0.41 17.58 16.29
C GLU A 346 0.68 18.42 15.62
N LYS A 347 1.26 17.93 14.52
CA LYS A 347 2.36 18.61 13.80
C LYS A 347 1.90 18.99 12.41
N ARG A 348 1.75 20.30 12.19
CA ARG A 348 1.42 20.86 10.87
C ARG A 348 2.44 20.40 9.82
N GLY A 349 1.93 19.94 8.68
CA GLY A 349 2.73 19.56 7.51
C GLY A 349 2.19 20.21 6.23
N ILE A 350 1.99 19.39 5.19
CA ILE A 350 1.48 19.85 3.88
C ILE A 350 0.00 20.25 3.94
N SER A 351 -0.49 20.96 2.90
CA SER A 351 -1.90 21.35 2.83
C SER A 351 -2.83 20.13 2.63
N GLY A 352 -4.11 20.27 2.98
CA GLY A 352 -5.11 19.20 2.80
C GLY A 352 -5.22 18.73 1.34
N GLY A 353 -5.32 19.65 0.38
CA GLY A 353 -5.34 19.31 -1.05
C GLY A 353 -4.03 18.68 -1.55
N GLN A 354 -2.87 19.06 -1.00
CA GLN A 354 -1.60 18.36 -1.28
C GLN A 354 -1.64 16.93 -0.73
N ARG A 355 -2.12 16.74 0.51
CA ARG A 355 -2.28 15.42 1.13
C ARG A 355 -3.25 14.52 0.35
N LYS A 356 -4.35 15.06 -0.17
CA LYS A 356 -5.29 14.34 -1.05
C LYS A 356 -4.61 13.87 -2.34
N ARG A 357 -3.77 14.72 -2.94
CA ARG A 357 -2.95 14.32 -4.10
C ARG A 357 -1.91 13.25 -3.75
N VAL A 358 -1.25 13.35 -2.60
CA VAL A 358 -0.34 12.29 -2.12
C VAL A 358 -1.09 10.97 -1.91
N ASN A 359 -2.30 11.03 -1.35
CA ASN A 359 -3.19 9.89 -1.16
C ASN A 359 -3.48 9.16 -2.49
N VAL A 360 -3.82 9.92 -3.54
CA VAL A 360 -3.97 9.37 -4.90
C VAL A 360 -2.64 8.85 -5.45
N GLY A 361 -1.54 9.56 -5.22
CA GLY A 361 -0.20 9.17 -5.64
C GLY A 361 0.26 7.81 -5.10
N LEU A 362 -0.13 7.45 -3.87
CA LEU A 362 0.19 6.13 -3.31
C LEU A 362 -0.38 4.98 -4.13
N GLU A 363 -1.58 5.16 -4.69
CA GLU A 363 -2.20 4.15 -5.56
C GLU A 363 -1.75 4.29 -7.02
N LEU A 364 -1.38 5.48 -7.51
CA LEU A 364 -0.85 5.65 -8.86
C LEU A 364 0.55 5.06 -9.04
N VAL A 365 1.41 5.15 -8.02
CA VAL A 365 2.79 4.62 -8.06
C VAL A 365 2.86 3.12 -8.32
N ILE A 366 1.78 2.37 -8.09
CA ILE A 366 1.77 0.93 -8.37
C ILE A 366 1.57 0.61 -9.85
N GLU A 367 1.38 1.60 -10.74
CA GLU A 367 0.96 1.40 -12.13
C GLU A 367 -0.29 0.50 -12.20
N PRO A 368 -1.44 0.94 -11.63
CA PRO A 368 -2.65 0.13 -11.62
C PRO A 368 -3.22 -0.03 -13.02
N SER A 369 -3.92 -1.14 -13.26
CA SER A 369 -4.76 -1.36 -14.45
C SER A 369 -6.19 -0.87 -14.25
N LEU A 370 -6.63 -0.84 -13.00
CA LEU A 370 -7.93 -0.36 -12.58
C LEU A 370 -7.75 0.47 -11.31
N LEU A 371 -8.33 1.66 -11.30
CA LEU A 371 -8.22 2.62 -10.21
C LEU A 371 -9.61 3.08 -9.77
N PHE A 372 -9.94 2.77 -8.52
CA PHE A 372 -11.12 3.27 -7.84
C PHE A 372 -10.76 4.48 -6.97
N LEU A 373 -11.51 5.57 -7.09
CA LEU A 373 -11.30 6.79 -6.32
C LEU A 373 -12.60 7.24 -5.66
N ASP A 374 -12.62 7.31 -4.34
CA ASP A 374 -13.77 7.82 -3.60
C ASP A 374 -13.58 9.31 -3.25
N GLU A 375 -14.37 10.17 -3.88
CA GLU A 375 -14.33 11.63 -3.74
C GLU A 375 -12.91 12.24 -3.77
N PRO A 376 -12.12 12.00 -4.83
CA PRO A 376 -10.74 12.46 -4.89
C PRO A 376 -10.61 13.98 -5.06
N THR A 377 -11.69 14.68 -5.45
CA THR A 377 -11.75 16.14 -5.65
C THR A 377 -12.31 16.90 -4.45
N SER A 378 -12.80 16.20 -3.41
CA SER A 378 -13.33 16.84 -2.21
C SER A 378 -12.21 17.56 -1.43
N GLY A 379 -12.47 18.81 -1.03
CA GLY A 379 -11.49 19.65 -0.32
C GLY A 379 -10.35 20.20 -1.19
N LEU A 380 -10.42 20.07 -2.51
CA LEU A 380 -9.49 20.69 -3.47
C LEU A 380 -10.12 21.93 -4.10
N ASP A 381 -9.29 22.92 -4.41
CA ASP A 381 -9.68 24.03 -5.27
C ASP A 381 -9.86 23.56 -6.72
N SER A 382 -10.59 24.35 -7.52
CA SER A 382 -10.91 24.03 -8.92
C SER A 382 -9.66 23.79 -9.77
N ALA A 383 -8.59 24.57 -9.58
CA ALA A 383 -7.36 24.43 -10.35
C ALA A 383 -6.61 23.14 -9.99
N SER A 384 -6.48 22.83 -8.69
CA SER A 384 -5.88 21.57 -8.26
C SER A 384 -6.70 20.34 -8.68
N SER A 385 -8.03 20.43 -8.67
CA SER A 385 -8.92 19.36 -9.14
C SER A 385 -8.74 19.09 -10.64
N GLN A 386 -8.60 20.15 -11.45
CA GLN A 386 -8.30 20.01 -12.88
C GLN A 386 -6.91 19.39 -13.11
N LEU A 387 -5.90 19.79 -12.33
CA LEU A 387 -4.57 19.18 -12.41
C LEU A 387 -4.62 17.67 -12.10
N LEU A 388 -5.36 17.28 -11.06
CA LEU A 388 -5.56 15.88 -10.70
C LEU A 388 -6.26 15.11 -11.83
N LEU A 389 -7.37 15.61 -12.38
CA LEU A 389 -8.04 14.96 -13.51
C LEU A 389 -7.16 14.88 -14.75
N ARG A 390 -6.31 15.89 -15.03
CA ARG A 390 -5.33 15.83 -16.13
C ARG A 390 -4.32 14.71 -15.91
N ALA A 391 -3.85 14.51 -14.68
CA ALA A 391 -2.97 13.40 -14.35
C ALA A 391 -3.67 12.05 -14.55
N LEU A 392 -4.88 11.88 -14.02
CA LEU A 392 -5.70 10.68 -14.21
C LEU A 392 -6.01 10.42 -15.69
N ARG A 393 -6.26 11.46 -16.48
CA ARG A 393 -6.46 11.37 -17.92
C ARG A 393 -5.25 10.84 -18.67
N ARG A 394 -4.04 11.22 -18.28
CA ARG A 394 -2.81 10.65 -18.85
C ARG A 394 -2.70 9.16 -18.56
N GLU A 395 -3.05 8.74 -17.34
CA GLU A 395 -3.06 7.32 -16.97
C GLU A 395 -4.16 6.54 -17.73
N ALA A 396 -5.34 7.12 -17.91
CA ALA A 396 -6.41 6.51 -18.72
C ALA A 396 -5.97 6.29 -20.18
N LEU A 397 -5.25 7.25 -20.77
CA LEU A 397 -4.69 7.09 -22.13
C LEU A 397 -3.65 5.96 -22.22
N GLU A 398 -2.99 5.59 -21.12
CA GLU A 398 -2.11 4.43 -21.03
C GLU A 398 -2.86 3.09 -20.86
N GLY A 399 -4.20 3.12 -20.89
CA GLY A 399 -5.07 1.94 -20.80
C GLY A 399 -5.59 1.62 -19.40
N VAL A 400 -5.41 2.53 -18.43
CA VAL A 400 -5.96 2.38 -17.07
C VAL A 400 -7.46 2.61 -17.09
N ASN A 401 -8.21 1.70 -16.45
CA ASN A 401 -9.63 1.90 -16.19
C ASN A 401 -9.80 2.74 -14.90
N ILE A 402 -10.46 3.89 -14.97
CA ILE A 402 -10.63 4.78 -13.82
C ILE A 402 -12.11 4.94 -13.50
N CYS A 403 -12.51 4.57 -12.29
CA CYS A 403 -13.86 4.78 -11.77
C CYS A 403 -13.76 5.67 -10.53
N MET A 404 -14.41 6.83 -10.57
CA MET A 404 -14.34 7.80 -9.48
C MET A 404 -15.69 8.33 -9.05
N VAL A 405 -15.91 8.42 -7.74
CA VAL A 405 -17.07 9.09 -7.16
C VAL A 405 -16.78 10.58 -7.10
N VAL A 406 -17.69 11.40 -7.62
CA VAL A 406 -17.53 12.86 -7.66
C VAL A 406 -18.77 13.53 -7.09
N HIS A 407 -18.55 14.47 -6.16
CA HIS A 407 -19.60 15.29 -5.57
C HIS A 407 -19.54 16.69 -6.19
N GLN A 408 -20.63 17.14 -6.82
CA GLN A 408 -20.81 18.50 -7.39
C GLN A 408 -19.59 19.02 -8.20
N PRO A 409 -19.26 18.40 -9.35
CA PRO A 409 -18.16 18.88 -10.17
C PRO A 409 -18.49 20.17 -10.90
N SER A 410 -17.51 21.06 -11.02
CA SER A 410 -17.62 22.19 -11.95
C SER A 410 -17.79 21.71 -13.39
N TYR A 411 -18.45 22.52 -14.22
CA TYR A 411 -18.68 22.24 -15.64
C TYR A 411 -17.40 21.84 -16.41
N THR A 412 -16.27 22.49 -16.08
CA THR A 412 -14.98 22.18 -16.69
C THR A 412 -14.50 20.77 -16.37
N LEU A 413 -14.71 20.30 -15.13
CA LEU A 413 -14.36 18.93 -14.72
C LEU A 413 -15.34 17.93 -15.34
N PHE A 414 -16.63 18.28 -15.42
CA PHE A 414 -17.66 17.43 -16.02
C PHE A 414 -17.35 17.07 -17.47
N LYS A 415 -16.92 18.04 -18.28
CA LYS A 415 -16.48 17.81 -19.67
C LYS A 415 -15.26 16.91 -19.83
N MET A 416 -14.51 16.70 -18.75
CA MET A 416 -13.35 15.82 -18.74
C MET A 416 -13.69 14.36 -18.43
N PHE A 417 -14.95 13.98 -18.22
CA PHE A 417 -15.34 12.58 -18.04
C PHE A 417 -15.74 11.94 -19.38
N ASP A 418 -15.44 10.65 -19.55
CA ASP A 418 -15.86 9.90 -20.73
C ASP A 418 -17.25 9.30 -20.53
N ASP A 419 -17.43 8.67 -19.37
CA ASP A 419 -18.68 8.02 -18.97
C ASP A 419 -19.17 8.60 -17.66
N LEU A 420 -20.49 8.60 -17.51
CA LEU A 420 -21.21 9.08 -16.35
C LEU A 420 -22.20 8.00 -15.90
N MET A 421 -22.19 7.75 -14.59
CA MET A 421 -23.18 6.92 -13.90
C MET A 421 -23.90 7.78 -12.87
N LEU A 422 -25.21 7.97 -13.07
CA LEU A 422 -26.08 8.69 -12.14
C LEU A 422 -26.88 7.70 -11.30
N LEU A 423 -26.71 7.81 -9.98
CA LEU A 423 -27.43 7.04 -8.97
C LEU A 423 -28.46 7.91 -8.26
N ALA A 424 -29.67 7.42 -8.08
CA ALA A 424 -30.71 8.02 -7.25
C ALA A 424 -30.72 7.46 -5.83
N LYS A 425 -31.51 8.08 -4.93
CA LYS A 425 -31.76 7.56 -3.58
C LYS A 425 -32.27 6.10 -3.67
N GLY A 426 -31.82 5.25 -2.76
CA GLY A 426 -32.09 3.81 -2.81
C GLY A 426 -31.14 3.01 -3.69
N GLY A 427 -30.14 3.66 -4.31
CA GLY A 427 -29.11 2.97 -5.09
C GLY A 427 -29.61 2.43 -6.43
N LEU A 428 -30.46 3.22 -7.07
CA LEU A 428 -31.06 2.94 -8.37
C LEU A 428 -30.32 3.70 -9.47
N THR A 429 -30.15 3.08 -10.63
CA THR A 429 -29.45 3.71 -11.76
C THR A 429 -30.44 4.53 -12.59
N VAL A 430 -30.12 5.80 -12.82
CA VAL A 430 -30.92 6.71 -13.66
C VAL A 430 -30.30 6.92 -15.03
N TYR A 431 -28.97 6.87 -15.09
CA TYR A 431 -28.23 6.97 -16.34
C TYR A 431 -26.89 6.26 -16.20
N HIS A 432 -26.49 5.55 -17.25
CA HIS A 432 -25.16 4.99 -17.38
C HIS A 432 -24.73 5.00 -18.85
N GLY A 433 -23.71 5.80 -19.18
CA GLY A 433 -23.19 5.90 -20.55
C GLY A 433 -22.29 7.10 -20.75
N SER A 434 -22.07 7.48 -22.01
CA SER A 434 -21.19 8.61 -22.38
C SER A 434 -21.65 9.91 -21.73
N ALA A 435 -20.73 10.64 -21.09
CA ALA A 435 -21.03 11.92 -20.44
C ALA A 435 -21.56 12.98 -21.43
N LYS A 436 -21.21 12.88 -22.71
CA LYS A 436 -21.70 13.80 -23.76
C LYS A 436 -23.17 13.60 -24.13
N LYS A 437 -23.71 12.39 -23.93
CA LYS A 437 -25.08 12.01 -24.33
C LYS A 437 -26.10 12.17 -23.20
N VAL A 438 -25.66 12.59 -22.02
CA VAL A 438 -26.56 12.71 -20.86
C VAL A 438 -27.60 13.80 -21.07
N GLU A 439 -27.19 14.95 -21.63
CA GLU A 439 -28.10 16.07 -21.91
C GLU A 439 -29.16 15.68 -22.94
N GLU A 440 -28.78 14.93 -23.98
CA GLU A 440 -29.70 14.37 -24.99
C GLU A 440 -30.73 13.42 -24.36
N TYR A 441 -30.29 12.56 -23.44
CA TYR A 441 -31.18 11.61 -22.74
C TYR A 441 -32.21 12.34 -21.87
N PHE A 442 -31.77 13.28 -21.03
CA PHE A 442 -32.70 14.04 -20.18
C PHE A 442 -33.62 14.94 -21.00
N ALA A 443 -33.15 15.53 -22.10
CA ALA A 443 -33.98 16.28 -23.03
C ALA A 443 -35.08 15.40 -23.65
N GLY A 444 -34.76 14.14 -23.99
CA GLY A 444 -35.74 13.15 -24.45
C GLY A 444 -36.84 12.81 -23.42
N LEU A 445 -36.55 12.99 -22.13
CA LEU A 445 -37.53 12.86 -21.04
C LEU A 445 -38.28 14.17 -20.74
N GLY A 446 -38.01 15.26 -21.46
CA GLY A 446 -38.58 16.58 -21.23
C GLY A 446 -37.85 17.43 -20.16
N ILE A 447 -36.68 17.00 -19.72
CA ILE A 447 -35.84 17.68 -18.72
C ILE A 447 -34.72 18.43 -19.46
N ASN A 448 -34.97 19.70 -19.79
CA ASN A 448 -33.99 20.53 -20.47
C ASN A 448 -33.21 21.38 -19.46
N VAL A 449 -31.88 21.33 -19.55
CA VAL A 449 -31.00 22.13 -18.70
C VAL A 449 -31.02 23.60 -19.16
N PRO A 450 -31.26 24.58 -18.27
CA PRO A 450 -31.20 26.00 -18.62
C PRO A 450 -29.77 26.47 -19.00
N GLU A 451 -29.66 27.44 -19.91
CA GLU A 451 -28.38 27.91 -20.51
C GLU A 451 -27.32 28.50 -19.55
N ARG A 452 -27.63 28.65 -18.26
CA ARG A 452 -26.70 29.21 -17.25
C ARG A 452 -26.59 28.37 -15.98
N VAL A 453 -27.09 27.14 -16.02
CA VAL A 453 -27.00 26.21 -14.90
C VAL A 453 -25.99 25.12 -15.23
N ASN A 454 -25.18 24.74 -14.24
CA ASN A 454 -24.25 23.64 -14.39
C ASN A 454 -25.04 22.32 -14.53
N PRO A 455 -24.94 21.59 -15.67
CA PRO A 455 -25.75 20.38 -15.90
C PRO A 455 -25.65 19.32 -14.80
N PRO A 456 -24.46 18.96 -14.26
CA PRO A 456 -24.34 18.01 -13.15
C PRO A 456 -25.14 18.41 -11.91
N ASP A 457 -25.12 19.69 -11.55
CA ASP A 457 -25.84 20.19 -10.38
C ASP A 457 -27.35 20.12 -10.64
N TYR A 458 -27.78 20.52 -11.84
CA TYR A 458 -29.18 20.41 -12.26
C TYR A 458 -29.69 18.96 -12.23
N PHE A 459 -28.91 17.99 -12.72
CA PHE A 459 -29.30 16.58 -12.65
C PHE A 459 -29.40 16.09 -11.20
N ILE A 460 -28.51 16.52 -10.30
CA ILE A 460 -28.59 16.15 -8.89
C ILE A 460 -29.84 16.77 -8.24
N ASP A 461 -30.13 18.05 -8.51
CA ASP A 461 -31.30 18.74 -7.96
C ASP A 461 -32.63 18.11 -8.41
N VAL A 462 -32.71 17.65 -9.66
CA VAL A 462 -33.85 16.88 -10.19
C VAL A 462 -33.98 15.54 -9.45
N LEU A 463 -32.87 14.84 -9.18
CA LEU A 463 -32.86 13.58 -8.43
C LEU A 463 -33.19 13.75 -6.95
N GLU A 464 -32.95 14.93 -6.37
CA GLU A 464 -33.36 15.25 -5.00
C GLU A 464 -34.84 15.65 -4.89
N GLY A 465 -35.48 15.95 -6.02
CA GLY A 465 -36.86 16.45 -6.09
C GLY A 465 -36.98 17.94 -5.79
N LEU A 466 -35.86 18.68 -5.81
CA LEU A 466 -35.84 20.13 -5.57
C LEU A 466 -36.36 20.92 -6.78
N ILE A 467 -36.19 20.36 -7.98
CA ILE A 467 -36.67 20.93 -9.23
C ILE A 467 -37.71 19.98 -9.79
N THR A 468 -38.96 20.43 -9.80
CA THR A 468 -40.00 19.75 -10.55
C THR A 468 -39.87 20.17 -12.03
N PRO A 469 -39.77 19.21 -12.97
CA PRO A 469 -39.86 19.55 -14.38
C PRO A 469 -41.25 20.17 -14.64
N LYS A 470 -41.36 21.01 -15.67
CA LYS A 470 -42.55 21.84 -15.95
C LYS A 470 -43.86 21.06 -15.76
N PRO A 471 -44.97 21.69 -15.34
CA PRO A 471 -46.24 21.03 -15.05
C PRO A 471 -46.87 20.22 -16.22
N SER A 472 -46.30 20.31 -17.43
CA SER A 472 -46.69 19.52 -18.61
C SER A 472 -45.95 18.17 -18.76
N SER A 473 -44.88 17.92 -18.01
CA SER A 473 -44.18 16.62 -17.99
C SER A 473 -44.66 15.81 -16.78
N LYS A 474 -45.44 14.75 -17.03
CA LYS A 474 -46.00 13.85 -16.01
C LYS A 474 -44.97 13.06 -15.18
N MET A 475 -43.67 13.23 -15.40
CA MET A 475 -42.65 12.35 -14.82
C MET A 475 -42.21 12.80 -13.42
N SER A 476 -42.44 11.96 -12.42
CA SER A 476 -41.93 12.13 -11.07
C SER A 476 -40.45 11.70 -10.98
N TYR A 477 -39.68 12.26 -10.04
CA TYR A 477 -38.27 11.88 -9.83
C TYR A 477 -38.11 10.39 -9.45
N ASN A 478 -39.15 9.78 -8.87
CA ASN A 478 -39.20 8.36 -8.54
C ASN A 478 -39.30 7.44 -9.78
N GLU A 479 -39.80 7.97 -10.90
CA GLU A 479 -39.99 7.19 -12.13
C GLU A 479 -38.74 7.17 -13.01
N LEU A 480 -37.82 8.13 -12.83
CA LEU A 480 -36.59 8.23 -13.63
C LEU A 480 -35.73 6.96 -13.65
N PRO A 481 -35.52 6.24 -12.53
CA PRO A 481 -34.79 4.98 -12.56
C PRO A 481 -35.52 3.88 -13.34
N VAL A 482 -36.86 3.81 -13.24
CA VAL A 482 -37.67 2.84 -13.98
C VAL A 482 -37.60 3.13 -15.48
N SER A 483 -37.73 4.40 -15.87
CA SER A 483 -37.58 4.85 -17.27
C SER A 483 -36.24 4.45 -17.87
N TRP A 484 -35.15 4.52 -17.08
CA TRP A 484 -33.84 4.05 -17.54
C TRP A 484 -33.80 2.54 -17.78
N MET A 485 -34.39 1.76 -16.86
CA MET A 485 -34.47 0.31 -17.01
C MET A 485 -35.26 -0.07 -18.26
N VAL A 486 -36.40 0.58 -18.51
CA VAL A 486 -37.21 0.37 -19.72
C VAL A 486 -36.45 0.78 -20.99
N HIS A 487 -35.81 1.96 -20.98
CA HIS A 487 -35.03 2.46 -22.11
C HIS A 487 -33.88 1.52 -22.52
N LYS A 488 -33.30 0.77 -21.56
CA LYS A 488 -32.26 -0.23 -21.83
C LYS A 488 -32.76 -1.66 -21.95
N GLY A 489 -34.06 -1.93 -21.71
CA GLY A 489 -34.63 -3.27 -21.74
C GLY A 489 -34.23 -4.16 -20.55
N TYR A 490 -33.94 -3.57 -19.38
CA TYR A 490 -33.64 -4.31 -18.16
C TYR A 490 -34.92 -4.75 -17.43
N ALA A 491 -34.86 -5.89 -16.73
CA ALA A 491 -35.99 -6.40 -15.95
C ALA A 491 -36.26 -5.49 -14.74
N VAL A 492 -37.47 -4.93 -14.67
CA VAL A 492 -37.89 -4.07 -13.56
C VAL A 492 -38.40 -4.95 -12.40
N PRO A 493 -37.89 -4.78 -11.16
CA PRO A 493 -38.39 -5.50 -10.00
C PRO A 493 -39.91 -5.30 -9.78
N PRO A 494 -40.66 -6.35 -9.39
CA PRO A 494 -42.13 -6.34 -9.35
C PRO A 494 -42.72 -5.36 -8.34
N ASP A 495 -41.99 -5.01 -7.30
CA ASP A 495 -42.39 -4.03 -6.28
C ASP A 495 -42.28 -2.58 -6.76
N MET A 496 -41.33 -2.24 -7.64
CA MET A 496 -41.30 -0.90 -8.28
C MET A 496 -42.42 -0.70 -9.29
N GLN A 497 -42.93 -1.78 -9.88
CA GLN A 497 -44.09 -1.73 -10.77
C GLN A 497 -45.37 -1.42 -9.99
N GLN A 498 -45.47 -1.85 -8.73
CA GLN A 498 -46.62 -1.58 -7.86
C GLN A 498 -46.69 -0.13 -7.38
N ASP A 499 -45.54 0.50 -7.11
CA ASP A 499 -45.48 1.93 -6.76
C ASP A 499 -45.95 2.83 -7.92
N LEU A 500 -45.71 2.41 -9.16
CA LEU A 500 -46.19 3.10 -10.38
C LEU A 500 -47.73 3.11 -10.50
N HIS A 501 -48.41 2.09 -9.97
CA HIS A 501 -49.88 1.98 -9.97
C HIS A 501 -50.54 2.65 -8.77
N ARG A 502 -49.79 2.90 -7.68
CA ARG A 502 -50.31 3.53 -6.46
C ARG A 502 -50.46 5.06 -6.59
N ASP A 503 -49.58 5.71 -7.35
CA ASP A 503 -49.60 7.17 -7.55
C ASP A 503 -50.58 7.63 -8.66
N ALA A 504 -51.16 6.69 -9.42
CA ALA A 504 -52.15 6.98 -10.46
C ALA A 504 -53.59 7.19 -9.93
N ILE A 505 -53.83 6.97 -8.63
CA ILE A 505 -55.10 7.28 -7.96
C ILE A 505 -54.89 8.56 -7.14
N LEU A 506 -55.41 9.67 -7.67
CA LEU A 506 -55.29 11.04 -7.15
C LEU A 506 -55.70 11.22 -5.66
N PRO A 507 -55.27 12.33 -5.02
CA PRO A 507 -55.44 12.58 -3.60
C PRO A 507 -56.87 13.04 -3.28
N THR A 508 -57.55 12.29 -2.45
CA THR A 508 -58.74 12.74 -1.72
C THR A 508 -58.60 12.31 -0.28
N GLY A 509 -58.52 13.29 0.61
CA GLY A 509 -58.53 13.05 2.05
C GLY A 509 -59.80 12.30 2.44
N VAL A 510 -59.62 11.10 2.97
CA VAL A 510 -60.62 10.41 3.78
C VAL A 510 -59.87 9.66 4.87
N ASN A 511 -60.09 10.10 6.11
CA ASN A 511 -59.82 9.31 7.31
C ASN A 511 -60.58 7.98 7.21
N VAL A 512 -59.85 6.86 7.16
CA VAL A 512 -60.41 5.56 7.49
C VAL A 512 -59.49 4.90 8.51
N ASN A 513 -60.01 4.82 9.74
CA ASN A 513 -59.49 3.99 10.80
C ASN A 513 -59.38 2.53 10.31
N HIS A 514 -58.15 2.03 10.19
CA HIS A 514 -57.92 0.60 10.32
C HIS A 514 -57.43 0.32 11.75
N ASN A 515 -58.39 -0.09 12.57
CA ASN A 515 -58.12 -0.96 13.71
C ASN A 515 -57.48 -2.24 13.15
N ASP A 516 -56.18 -2.39 13.36
CA ASP A 516 -55.54 -3.70 13.29
C ASP A 516 -54.99 -4.01 14.69
N GLY A 517 -55.73 -4.86 15.40
CA GLY A 517 -55.34 -5.43 16.68
C GLY A 517 -54.24 -6.46 16.44
N GLY A 518 -52.99 -5.99 16.35
CA GLY A 518 -51.80 -6.83 16.31
C GLY A 518 -50.96 -6.57 17.55
N VAL A 519 -50.99 -7.52 18.48
CA VAL A 519 -50.15 -7.67 19.68
C VAL A 519 -48.84 -6.87 19.59
N ASN A 520 -48.74 -5.80 20.38
CA ASN A 520 -47.48 -5.14 20.71
C ASN A 520 -46.62 -6.12 21.53
N ALA A 521 -45.93 -7.03 20.83
CA ALA A 521 -44.78 -7.71 21.37
C ALA A 521 -43.67 -6.66 21.50
N GLU A 522 -43.44 -6.19 22.72
CA GLU A 522 -42.26 -5.46 23.12
C GLU A 522 -41.04 -6.11 22.45
N ARG A 523 -40.46 -5.42 21.46
CA ARG A 523 -39.17 -5.81 20.87
C ARG A 523 -38.14 -5.67 21.99
N SER A 524 -37.87 -6.77 22.68
CA SER A 524 -36.94 -6.83 23.80
C SER A 524 -35.58 -6.26 23.36
N PHE A 525 -35.10 -5.26 24.11
CA PHE A 525 -33.77 -4.67 23.98
C PHE A 525 -32.65 -5.74 23.94
N ALA A 526 -32.83 -6.86 24.65
CA ALA A 526 -31.91 -8.00 24.60
C ALA A 526 -31.94 -8.74 23.25
N GLY A 527 -33.09 -8.78 22.58
CA GLY A 527 -33.26 -9.32 21.23
C GLY A 527 -32.57 -8.47 20.16
N GLU A 528 -32.62 -7.14 20.28
CA GLU A 528 -31.88 -6.23 19.41
C GLU A 528 -30.37 -6.38 19.61
N ILE A 529 -29.89 -6.45 20.86
CA ILE A 529 -28.47 -6.70 21.17
C ILE A 529 -28.01 -8.07 20.63
N TRP A 530 -28.83 -9.11 20.75
CA TRP A 530 -28.50 -10.44 20.23
C TRP A 530 -28.48 -10.46 18.70
N GLN A 531 -29.42 -9.77 18.04
CA GLN A 531 -29.42 -9.62 16.58
C GLN A 531 -28.21 -8.80 16.10
N ASP A 532 -27.86 -7.73 16.81
CA ASP A 532 -26.67 -6.93 16.53
C ASP A 532 -25.40 -7.73 16.75
N MET A 533 -25.31 -8.54 17.81
CA MET A 533 -24.19 -9.41 18.10
C MET A 533 -24.06 -10.53 17.06
N LYS A 534 -25.17 -11.16 16.67
CA LYS A 534 -25.21 -12.19 15.61
C LYS A 534 -24.81 -11.60 14.26
N CYS A 535 -25.31 -10.41 13.92
CA CYS A 535 -24.88 -9.69 12.72
C CYS A 535 -23.39 -9.35 12.79
N ASN A 536 -22.90 -8.86 13.92
CA ASN A 536 -21.49 -8.52 14.09
C ASN A 536 -20.58 -9.76 13.97
N MET A 537 -21.01 -10.89 14.54
CA MET A 537 -20.32 -12.18 14.43
C MET A 537 -20.34 -12.72 12.99
N GLN A 538 -21.47 -12.59 12.28
CA GLN A 538 -21.57 -12.95 10.86
C GLN A 538 -20.73 -12.04 9.96
N ARG A 539 -20.70 -10.72 10.21
CA ARG A 539 -19.76 -9.80 9.54
C ARG A 539 -18.32 -10.22 9.79
N HIS A 540 -17.98 -10.59 11.03
CA HIS A 540 -16.67 -11.12 11.38
C HIS A 540 -16.33 -12.37 10.58
N ARG A 541 -17.30 -13.27 10.43
CA ARG A 541 -17.16 -14.49 9.65
C ARG A 541 -16.99 -14.19 8.15
N ASP A 542 -17.68 -13.18 7.60
CA ASP A 542 -17.49 -12.74 6.22
C ASP A 542 -16.09 -12.14 6.00
N VAL A 543 -15.61 -11.29 6.92
CA VAL A 543 -14.24 -10.76 6.92
C VAL A 543 -13.22 -11.90 6.94
N LEU A 544 -13.44 -12.88 7.82
CA LEU A 544 -12.66 -14.10 7.91
C LEU A 544 -12.63 -14.85 6.59
N HIS A 545 -13.81 -15.10 6.01
CA HIS A 545 -13.95 -15.81 4.74
C HIS A 545 -13.26 -15.06 3.60
N HIS A 546 -13.32 -13.73 3.61
CA HIS A 546 -12.71 -12.88 2.61
C HIS A 546 -11.18 -12.80 2.71
N ASN A 547 -10.65 -12.80 3.93
CA ASN A 547 -9.21 -12.68 4.18
C ASN A 547 -8.47 -14.04 4.17
N PHE A 548 -9.14 -15.14 4.53
CA PHE A 548 -8.54 -16.48 4.57
C PHE A 548 -8.61 -17.22 3.23
N PHE A 549 -9.69 -17.06 2.46
CA PHE A 549 -9.73 -17.64 1.12
C PHE A 549 -8.87 -16.81 0.18
N THR A 550 -7.61 -17.22 0.07
CA THR A 550 -6.65 -16.75 -0.92
C THR A 550 -7.21 -17.05 -2.30
N SER A 551 -7.85 -16.06 -2.92
CA SER A 551 -8.15 -16.12 -4.35
C SER A 551 -6.84 -16.34 -5.11
N LYS A 552 -6.82 -17.30 -6.04
CA LYS A 552 -5.67 -17.51 -6.92
C LYS A 552 -5.35 -16.19 -7.61
N ASP A 553 -4.09 -15.79 -7.56
CA ASP A 553 -3.65 -14.54 -8.17
C ASP A 553 -3.63 -14.67 -9.69
N LEU A 554 -4.47 -13.90 -10.37
CA LEU A 554 -4.62 -13.87 -11.83
C LEU A 554 -3.97 -12.64 -12.46
N SER A 555 -3.35 -11.79 -11.65
CA SER A 555 -2.71 -10.56 -12.13
C SER A 555 -1.37 -10.78 -12.85
N HIS A 556 -0.84 -12.01 -12.80
CA HIS A 556 0.50 -12.39 -13.29
C HIS A 556 1.65 -11.47 -12.79
N ARG A 557 1.41 -10.69 -11.71
CA ARG A 557 2.37 -9.74 -11.17
C ARG A 557 3.13 -10.33 -9.99
N ARG A 558 4.45 -10.44 -10.13
CA ARG A 558 5.34 -10.84 -9.04
C ARG A 558 5.64 -9.64 -8.12
N THR A 559 4.94 -9.59 -6.99
CA THR A 559 5.25 -8.64 -5.91
C THR A 559 6.45 -9.12 -5.08
N PRO A 560 7.17 -8.19 -4.41
CA PRO A 560 8.22 -8.50 -3.44
C PRO A 560 7.81 -9.58 -2.42
N ASN A 561 8.73 -10.50 -2.13
CA ASN A 561 8.56 -11.52 -1.10
C ASN A 561 8.38 -10.90 0.29
N ILE A 562 7.79 -11.66 1.22
CA ILE A 562 7.52 -11.24 2.60
C ILE A 562 8.80 -10.73 3.30
N PHE A 563 9.94 -11.38 3.11
CA PHE A 563 11.23 -10.94 3.67
C PHE A 563 11.68 -9.56 3.14
N LEU A 564 11.48 -9.32 1.85
CA LEU A 564 11.85 -8.04 1.25
C LEU A 564 10.90 -6.93 1.71
N GLN A 565 9.59 -7.24 1.82
CA GLN A 565 8.61 -6.34 2.43
C GLN A 565 8.97 -6.04 3.88
N TYR A 566 9.32 -7.04 4.69
CA TYR A 566 9.78 -6.88 6.08
C TYR A 566 10.96 -5.91 6.17
N LYS A 567 11.95 -6.01 5.30
CA LYS A 567 13.07 -5.07 5.24
C LYS A 567 12.61 -3.62 4.96
N TYR A 568 11.64 -3.43 4.07
CA TYR A 568 11.10 -2.09 3.79
C TYR A 568 10.26 -1.54 4.95
N PHE A 569 9.41 -2.38 5.56
CA PHE A 569 8.63 -2.01 6.74
C PHE A 569 9.55 -1.66 7.92
N MET A 570 10.57 -2.47 8.19
CA MET A 570 11.60 -2.19 9.20
C MET A 570 12.25 -0.82 8.96
N GLY A 571 12.67 -0.55 7.72
CA GLY A 571 13.27 0.73 7.36
C GLY A 571 12.32 1.93 7.56
N ARG A 572 11.01 1.74 7.34
CA ARG A 572 9.99 2.75 7.57
C ARG A 572 9.74 2.99 9.05
N VAL A 573 9.42 1.94 9.79
CA VAL A 573 9.09 2.02 11.22
C VAL A 573 10.29 2.54 12.00
N GLY A 574 11.51 2.15 11.62
CA GLY A 574 12.74 2.68 12.25
C GLY A 574 12.86 4.20 12.09
N LYS A 575 12.48 4.75 10.94
CA LYS A 575 12.44 6.20 10.73
C LYS A 575 11.35 6.89 11.54
N GLN A 576 10.16 6.29 11.61
CA GLN A 576 9.07 6.81 12.42
C GLN A 576 9.50 6.91 13.89
N ARG A 577 10.13 5.85 14.42
CA ARG A 577 10.69 5.85 15.78
C ARG A 577 11.76 6.91 16.00
N LEU A 578 12.69 7.08 15.06
CA LEU A 578 13.72 8.12 15.16
C LEU A 578 13.11 9.54 15.17
N ARG A 579 12.06 9.79 14.38
CA ARG A 579 11.35 11.09 14.38
C ARG A 579 10.45 11.30 15.61
N GLU A 580 10.13 10.21 16.32
CA GLU A 580 9.43 10.19 17.61
C GLU A 580 10.39 10.10 18.80
N ALA A 581 11.70 10.30 18.60
CA ALA A 581 12.72 10.15 19.65
C ALA A 581 12.44 10.97 20.91
N LYS A 582 11.81 12.15 20.77
CA LYS A 582 11.40 12.99 21.91
C LYS A 582 10.43 12.26 22.85
N THR A 583 9.43 11.59 22.28
CA THR A 583 8.44 10.83 23.04
C THR A 583 9.09 9.62 23.71
N GLN A 584 10.04 8.96 23.04
CA GLN A 584 10.81 7.86 23.63
C GLN A 584 11.71 8.34 24.78
N ALA A 585 12.35 9.50 24.64
CA ALA A 585 13.17 10.09 25.69
C ALA A 585 12.35 10.41 26.95
N MET A 586 11.12 10.90 26.80
CA MET A 586 10.20 11.08 27.93
C MET A 586 9.86 9.77 28.63
N ASP A 587 9.59 8.70 27.87
CA ASP A 587 9.32 7.37 28.47
C ASP A 587 10.51 6.87 29.30
N TYR A 588 11.73 7.04 28.80
CA TYR A 588 12.95 6.67 29.53
C TYR A 588 13.15 7.54 30.78
N LEU A 589 12.88 8.84 30.69
CA LEU A 589 12.97 9.75 31.83
C LEU A 589 11.98 9.39 32.92
N ILE A 590 10.72 9.11 32.56
CA ILE A 590 9.68 8.69 33.52
C ILE A 590 10.10 7.39 34.20
N LEU A 591 10.65 6.44 33.46
CA LEU A 591 11.11 5.16 34.00
C LEU A 591 12.31 5.32 34.95
N LEU A 592 13.23 6.23 34.64
CA LEU A 592 14.37 6.59 35.47
C LEU A 592 13.90 7.23 36.79
N VAL A 593 12.96 8.18 36.73
CA VAL A 593 12.35 8.80 37.92
C VAL A 593 11.60 7.75 38.76
N ALA A 594 10.84 6.86 38.13
CA ALA A 594 10.13 5.78 38.83
C ALA A 594 11.11 4.85 39.57
N GLY A 595 12.24 4.49 38.94
CA GLY A 595 13.30 3.70 39.57
C GLY A 595 13.94 4.40 40.77
N ALA A 596 14.15 5.71 40.69
CA ALA A 596 14.69 6.51 41.79
C ALA A 596 13.70 6.64 42.96
N CYS A 597 12.43 6.95 42.67
CA CYS A 597 11.38 7.06 43.68
C CYS A 597 11.15 5.73 44.41
N LEU A 598 10.98 4.63 43.67
CA LEU A 598 10.78 3.32 44.28
C LEU A 598 12.04 2.85 45.01
N GLY A 599 13.23 3.00 44.43
CA GLY A 599 14.47 2.61 45.08
C GLY A 599 14.72 3.34 46.41
N SER A 600 14.31 4.61 46.52
CA SER A 600 14.38 5.39 47.77
C SER A 600 13.32 4.98 48.81
N LEU A 601 12.10 4.70 48.35
CA LEU A 601 10.98 4.31 49.23
C LEU A 601 11.11 2.86 49.74
N THR A 602 11.63 1.96 48.93
CA THR A 602 11.69 0.53 49.25
C THR A 602 13.05 0.20 49.87
N LYS A 603 13.17 0.33 51.20
CA LYS A 603 14.30 -0.27 51.92
C LYS A 603 14.13 -1.79 51.93
N VAL A 604 15.04 -2.52 51.26
CA VAL A 604 15.06 -3.98 51.28
C VAL A 604 15.34 -4.44 52.71
N LYS A 605 14.33 -4.98 53.38
CA LYS A 605 14.54 -5.67 54.65
C LYS A 605 15.07 -7.08 54.36
N ASP A 606 16.19 -7.43 54.97
CA ASP A 606 16.83 -8.74 54.82
C ASP A 606 15.90 -9.92 55.20
N GLU A 607 14.95 -9.69 56.12
CA GLU A 607 13.98 -10.71 56.58
C GLU A 607 12.95 -11.12 55.51
N THR A 608 12.58 -10.20 54.62
CA THR A 608 11.55 -10.44 53.58
C THR A 608 12.14 -10.55 52.19
N PHE A 609 13.48 -10.61 52.08
CA PHE A 609 14.22 -10.72 50.83
C PHE A 609 13.82 -9.67 49.77
N GLY A 610 13.27 -8.52 50.19
CA GLY A 610 12.80 -7.45 49.30
C GLY A 610 11.47 -7.69 48.59
N PHE A 611 10.69 -8.71 48.99
CA PHE A 611 9.38 -9.05 48.40
C PHE A 611 8.48 -7.82 48.12
N PRO A 612 8.19 -6.92 49.08
CA PRO A 612 7.32 -5.77 48.82
C PRO A 612 7.94 -4.79 47.81
N GLY A 613 9.26 -4.58 47.83
CA GLY A 613 9.95 -3.71 46.89
C GLY A 613 9.88 -4.22 45.44
N TYR A 614 10.02 -5.53 45.26
CA TYR A 614 9.86 -6.17 43.95
C TYR A 614 8.40 -6.17 43.48
N ALA A 615 7.43 -6.32 44.39
CA ALA A 615 6.01 -6.20 44.02
C ALA A 615 5.67 -4.79 43.47
N HIS A 616 6.14 -3.72 44.13
CA HIS A 616 5.97 -2.35 43.63
C HIS A 616 6.71 -2.12 42.30
N THR A 617 7.90 -2.68 42.15
CA THR A 617 8.66 -2.66 40.89
C THR A 617 7.88 -3.30 39.75
N ILE A 618 7.27 -4.48 39.98
CA ILE A 618 6.47 -5.18 38.97
C ILE A 618 5.29 -4.31 38.53
N ILE A 619 4.58 -3.67 39.48
CA ILE A 619 3.44 -2.80 39.16
C ILE A 619 3.90 -1.60 38.31
N ALA A 620 4.90 -0.86 38.77
CA ALA A 620 5.34 0.37 38.12
C ALA A 620 5.92 0.11 36.72
N VAL A 621 6.84 -0.86 36.60
CA VAL A 621 7.44 -1.19 35.30
C VAL A 621 6.40 -1.78 34.36
N SER A 622 5.48 -2.62 34.85
CA SER A 622 4.40 -3.17 34.02
C SER A 622 3.49 -2.08 33.46
N LEU A 623 3.07 -1.14 34.29
CA LEU A 623 2.18 -0.04 33.91
C LEU A 623 2.85 0.86 32.86
N LEU A 624 4.06 1.34 33.16
CA LEU A 624 4.79 2.25 32.26
C LEU A 624 5.11 1.59 30.91
N CYS A 625 5.52 0.31 30.93
CA CYS A 625 5.83 -0.41 29.71
C CYS A 625 4.58 -0.75 28.88
N LYS A 626 3.45 -1.11 29.50
CA LYS A 626 2.17 -1.34 28.80
C LYS A 626 1.65 -0.07 28.13
N VAL A 627 1.62 1.06 28.84
CA VAL A 627 1.17 2.35 28.27
C VAL A 627 2.02 2.77 27.09
N ALA A 628 3.33 2.53 27.15
CA ALA A 628 4.22 2.75 26.00
C ALA A 628 3.97 1.76 24.85
N ALA A 629 3.71 0.48 25.13
CA ALA A 629 3.44 -0.54 24.11
C ALA A 629 2.09 -0.32 23.39
N LEU A 630 1.08 0.24 24.08
CA LEU A 630 -0.22 0.55 23.48
C LEU A 630 -0.11 1.46 22.27
N ARG A 631 0.77 2.47 22.35
CA ARG A 631 0.99 3.47 21.28
C ARG A 631 1.49 2.86 19.97
N THR A 632 2.13 1.68 20.00
CA THR A 632 2.71 1.04 18.80
C THR A 632 1.66 0.62 17.77
N PHE A 633 0.52 0.11 18.23
CA PHE A 633 -0.52 -0.44 17.34
C PHE A 633 -1.85 0.32 17.37
N SER A 634 -2.12 1.14 18.41
CA SER A 634 -3.39 1.86 18.52
C SER A 634 -3.58 2.92 17.43
N LEU A 635 -2.54 3.72 17.15
CA LEU A 635 -2.61 4.83 16.19
C LEU A 635 -2.53 4.36 14.72
N ASP A 636 -1.90 3.21 14.48
CA ASP A 636 -1.59 2.73 13.13
C ASP A 636 -2.61 1.74 12.56
N LYS A 637 -3.71 1.46 13.27
CA LYS A 637 -4.74 0.51 12.80
C LYS A 637 -5.25 0.89 11.42
N LEU A 638 -5.63 2.14 11.21
CA LEU A 638 -6.16 2.63 9.94
C LEU A 638 -5.15 2.48 8.80
N HIS A 639 -3.89 2.81 9.05
CA HIS A 639 -2.81 2.61 8.07
C HIS A 639 -2.63 1.12 7.73
N TYR A 640 -2.65 0.25 8.74
CA TYR A 640 -2.56 -1.19 8.54
C TYR A 640 -3.74 -1.72 7.70
N TRP A 641 -4.98 -1.35 8.01
CA TRP A 641 -6.16 -1.79 7.25
C TRP A 641 -6.09 -1.37 5.80
N ARG A 642 -5.66 -0.15 5.53
CA ARG A 642 -5.44 0.32 4.17
C ARG A 642 -4.37 -0.48 3.44
N GLU A 643 -3.17 -0.62 4.03
CA GLU A 643 -2.04 -1.32 3.40
C GLU A 643 -2.33 -2.81 3.17
N SER A 644 -3.00 -3.43 4.14
CA SER A 644 -3.46 -4.82 4.09
C SER A 644 -4.72 -5.01 3.24
N ALA A 645 -5.43 -3.96 2.82
CA ALA A 645 -6.42 -4.04 1.76
C ALA A 645 -5.76 -3.86 0.37
N SER A 646 -4.68 -3.08 0.27
CA SER A 646 -4.00 -2.79 -1.00
C SER A 646 -3.07 -3.91 -1.52
N GLY A 647 -2.65 -4.85 -0.68
CA GLY A 647 -1.86 -6.03 -1.14
C GLY A 647 -0.67 -6.39 -0.26
N MET A 648 -0.39 -5.60 0.77
CA MET A 648 0.83 -5.75 1.56
C MET A 648 0.68 -6.84 2.62
N SER A 649 1.79 -7.49 2.98
CA SER A 649 1.81 -8.58 3.94
C SER A 649 1.60 -8.08 5.38
N SER A 650 0.54 -8.57 6.03
CA SER A 650 0.28 -8.31 7.44
C SER A 650 1.37 -8.88 8.37
N LEU A 651 1.97 -10.01 8.01
CA LEU A 651 3.04 -10.63 8.79
C LEU A 651 4.30 -9.76 8.76
N ALA A 652 4.67 -9.25 7.58
CA ALA A 652 5.81 -8.35 7.46
C ALA A 652 5.60 -7.06 8.29
N HIS A 653 4.39 -6.51 8.28
CA HIS A 653 4.02 -5.35 9.09
C HIS A 653 4.19 -5.64 10.60
N PHE A 654 3.56 -6.70 11.11
CA PHE A 654 3.59 -7.03 12.54
C PHE A 654 5.00 -7.31 13.04
N VAL A 655 5.72 -8.21 12.35
CA VAL A 655 7.07 -8.62 12.76
C VAL A 655 8.03 -7.43 12.73
N SER A 656 7.96 -6.56 11.71
CA SER A 656 8.83 -5.38 11.63
C SER A 656 8.67 -4.41 12.80
N LYS A 657 7.44 -4.21 13.28
CA LYS A 657 7.16 -3.35 14.43
C LYS A 657 7.65 -3.99 15.72
N ASP A 658 7.31 -5.26 15.91
CA ASP A 658 7.74 -6.03 17.07
C ASP A 658 9.27 -6.01 17.20
N THR A 659 10.00 -6.25 16.11
CA THR A 659 11.48 -6.21 16.10
C THR A 659 12.08 -4.85 16.46
N ILE A 660 11.40 -3.74 16.13
CA ILE A 660 11.88 -2.40 16.51
C ILE A 660 11.59 -2.13 17.98
N ASP A 661 10.44 -2.58 18.45
CA ASP A 661 10.07 -2.46 19.85
C ASP A 661 10.91 -3.36 20.77
N HIS A 662 11.52 -4.43 20.24
CA HIS A 662 12.50 -5.23 20.98
C HIS A 662 13.71 -4.40 21.43
N PHE A 663 14.18 -3.42 20.65
CA PHE A 663 15.24 -2.51 21.10
C PHE A 663 14.83 -1.75 22.36
N ASN A 664 13.61 -1.23 22.40
CA ASN A 664 13.06 -0.55 23.58
C ASN A 664 12.83 -1.54 24.74
N THR A 665 12.46 -2.78 24.44
CA THR A 665 12.27 -3.86 25.44
C THR A 665 13.58 -4.22 26.14
N ILE A 666 14.71 -4.10 25.46
CA ILE A 666 16.06 -4.33 26.03
C ILE A 666 16.53 -3.12 26.85
N ILE A 667 16.27 -1.90 26.38
CA ILE A 667 16.76 -0.66 27.00
C ILE A 667 15.95 -0.29 28.26
N LYS A 668 14.62 -0.43 28.25
CA LYS A 668 13.75 -0.03 29.38
C LYS A 668 14.15 -0.70 30.70
N PRO A 669 14.33 -2.03 30.78
CA PRO A 669 14.81 -2.69 32.00
C PRO A 669 16.12 -2.11 32.51
N ALA A 670 17.08 -1.84 31.62
CA ALA A 670 18.39 -1.30 32.01
C ALA A 670 18.28 0.09 32.65
N VAL A 671 17.44 0.97 32.07
CA VAL A 671 17.21 2.34 32.56
C VAL A 671 16.50 2.34 33.93
N TYR A 672 15.51 1.47 34.12
CA TYR A 672 14.86 1.34 35.43
C TYR A 672 15.85 0.82 36.48
N LEU A 673 16.53 -0.27 36.15
CA LEU A 673 17.36 -1.01 37.08
C LEU A 673 18.58 -0.19 37.52
N SER A 674 19.12 0.67 36.65
CA SER A 674 20.25 1.53 36.99
C SER A 674 19.96 2.47 38.15
N MET A 675 18.76 3.06 38.20
CA MET A 675 18.36 3.92 39.32
C MET A 675 17.92 3.11 40.52
N PHE A 676 17.16 2.04 40.31
CA PHE A 676 16.70 1.19 41.40
C PHE A 676 17.87 0.61 42.21
N TYR A 677 18.89 0.06 41.54
CA TYR A 677 20.08 -0.48 42.21
C TYR A 677 20.90 0.58 42.93
N PHE A 678 20.95 1.80 42.40
CA PHE A 678 21.71 2.89 43.01
C PHE A 678 21.18 3.24 44.41
N PHE A 679 19.86 3.28 44.59
CA PHE A 679 19.22 3.62 45.87
C PHE A 679 18.95 2.42 46.78
N CYS A 680 18.55 1.29 46.20
CA CYS A 680 18.05 0.13 46.94
C CYS A 680 19.17 -0.86 47.32
N ASN A 681 20.24 -0.90 46.53
CA ASN A 681 21.41 -1.80 46.66
C ASN A 681 21.05 -3.25 47.09
N PRO A 682 20.24 -3.98 46.31
CA PRO A 682 19.90 -5.37 46.62
C PRO A 682 21.13 -6.28 46.53
N ARG A 683 21.14 -7.40 47.27
CA ARG A 683 22.26 -8.37 47.27
C ARG A 683 22.34 -9.22 46.00
N SER A 684 21.26 -9.34 45.23
CA SER A 684 21.24 -10.01 43.93
C SER A 684 22.10 -9.31 42.89
N THR A 685 22.68 -10.08 41.96
CA THR A 685 23.48 -9.48 40.89
C THR A 685 22.61 -8.65 39.96
N PHE A 686 23.18 -7.59 39.39
CA PHE A 686 22.49 -6.76 38.40
C PHE A 686 22.02 -7.58 37.19
N ALA A 687 22.80 -8.59 36.78
CA ALA A 687 22.48 -9.45 35.65
C ALA A 687 21.23 -10.31 35.89
N ASP A 688 21.11 -10.94 37.06
CA ASP A 688 19.96 -11.82 37.36
C ASP A 688 18.65 -11.02 37.41
N ASN A 689 18.68 -9.85 38.06
CA ASN A 689 17.53 -8.94 38.10
C ASN A 689 17.23 -8.30 36.73
N TYR A 690 18.25 -8.04 35.90
CA TYR A 690 18.06 -7.57 34.54
C TYR A 690 17.35 -8.62 33.67
N VAL A 691 17.77 -9.89 33.76
CA VAL A 691 17.14 -11.00 33.00
C VAL A 691 15.68 -11.19 33.42
N ALA A 692 15.39 -11.17 34.73
CA ALA A 692 14.02 -11.25 35.23
C ALA A 692 13.16 -10.07 34.75
N LEU A 693 13.69 -8.84 34.80
CA LEU A 693 13.00 -7.64 34.35
C LEU A 693 12.81 -7.60 32.83
N LEU A 694 13.78 -8.11 32.06
CA LEU A 694 13.68 -8.25 30.61
C LEU A 694 12.54 -9.20 30.22
N CYS A 695 12.45 -10.37 30.86
CA CYS A 695 11.36 -11.33 30.64
C CYS A 695 9.99 -10.73 31.02
N LEU A 696 9.93 -9.99 32.13
CA LEU A 696 8.73 -9.27 32.54
C LEU A 696 8.30 -8.23 31.49
N VAL A 697 9.21 -7.35 31.06
CA VAL A 697 8.89 -6.31 30.06
C VAL A 697 8.50 -6.94 28.72
N TYR A 698 9.16 -8.04 28.32
CA TYR A 698 8.77 -8.80 27.13
C TYR A 698 7.34 -9.34 27.22
N CYS A 699 6.94 -9.90 28.37
CA CYS A 699 5.58 -10.36 28.60
C CYS A 699 4.56 -9.22 28.57
N VAL A 700 4.85 -8.14 29.30
CA VAL A 700 4.00 -6.95 29.47
C VAL A 700 3.75 -6.23 28.14
N THR A 701 4.77 -6.09 27.30
CA THR A 701 4.66 -5.49 25.96
C THR A 701 3.78 -6.32 25.03
N GLY A 702 3.89 -7.65 25.06
CA GLY A 702 3.02 -8.55 24.29
C GLY A 702 1.55 -8.43 24.66
N MET A 703 1.23 -8.38 25.96
CA MET A 703 -0.13 -8.09 26.44
C MET A 703 -0.60 -6.69 26.04
N GLY A 704 0.29 -5.69 26.07
CA GLY A 704 -0.01 -4.34 25.60
C GLY A 704 -0.44 -4.33 24.12
N TYR A 705 0.20 -5.12 23.27
CA TYR A 705 -0.21 -5.25 21.86
C TYR A 705 -1.59 -5.87 21.70
N ALA A 706 -1.90 -6.91 22.50
CA ALA A 706 -3.22 -7.50 22.49
C ALA A 706 -4.28 -6.45 22.86
N PHE A 707 -4.12 -5.73 23.97
CA PHE A 707 -5.07 -4.68 24.36
C PHE A 707 -5.19 -3.57 23.31
N ALA A 708 -4.07 -3.16 22.72
CA ALA A 708 -4.07 -2.15 21.66
C ALA A 708 -4.91 -2.58 20.46
N ILE A 709 -4.95 -3.87 20.12
CA ILE A 709 -5.63 -4.39 18.93
C ILE A 709 -7.11 -4.69 19.21
N PHE A 710 -7.40 -5.41 20.30
CA PHE A 710 -8.76 -5.83 20.67
C PHE A 710 -9.65 -4.66 21.12
N LEU A 711 -9.08 -3.65 21.79
CA LEU A 711 -9.82 -2.55 22.39
C LEU A 711 -9.59 -1.23 21.64
N GLU A 712 -10.50 -0.29 21.85
CA GLU A 712 -10.35 1.10 21.42
C GLU A 712 -9.35 1.84 22.32
N PRO A 713 -8.75 2.96 21.87
CA PRO A 713 -7.66 3.63 22.60
C PRO A 713 -7.99 3.94 24.07
N GLY A 714 -9.19 4.46 24.37
CA GLY A 714 -9.63 4.76 25.73
C GLY A 714 -9.69 3.53 26.64
N PRO A 715 -10.53 2.53 26.34
CA PRO A 715 -10.61 1.29 27.13
C PRO A 715 -9.27 0.55 27.22
N SER A 716 -8.45 0.57 26.16
CA SER A 716 -7.14 -0.08 26.16
C SER A 716 -6.19 0.50 27.21
N GLN A 717 -6.20 1.83 27.41
CA GLN A 717 -5.40 2.51 28.43
C GLN A 717 -5.85 2.15 29.85
N LEU A 718 -7.17 2.11 30.08
CA LEU A 718 -7.72 1.68 31.37
C LEU A 718 -7.30 0.25 31.72
N CYS A 719 -7.42 -0.69 30.78
CA CYS A 719 -6.99 -2.07 30.98
C CYS A 719 -5.47 -2.18 31.20
N ALA A 720 -4.66 -1.37 30.51
CA ALA A 720 -3.20 -1.36 30.70
C ALA A 720 -2.78 -0.91 32.11
N VAL A 721 -3.56 -0.05 32.77
CA VAL A 721 -3.32 0.42 34.14
C VAL A 721 -3.90 -0.54 35.18
N LEU A 722 -5.14 -1.01 34.98
CA LEU A 722 -5.86 -1.85 35.94
C LEU A 722 -5.25 -3.26 36.05
N VAL A 723 -4.92 -3.89 34.92
CA VAL A 723 -4.48 -5.29 34.88
C VAL A 723 -3.21 -5.54 35.70
N PRO A 724 -2.13 -4.73 35.60
CA PRO A 724 -0.96 -4.89 36.46
C PRO A 724 -1.27 -4.84 37.96
N VAL A 725 -2.13 -3.91 38.39
CA VAL A 725 -2.47 -3.74 39.81
C VAL A 725 -3.26 -4.93 40.31
N VAL A 726 -4.33 -5.30 39.61
CA VAL A 726 -5.20 -6.42 39.98
C VAL A 726 -4.43 -7.74 39.97
N PHE A 727 -3.64 -8.01 38.93
CA PHE A 727 -2.88 -9.25 38.84
C PHE A 727 -1.77 -9.34 39.90
N THR A 728 -1.19 -8.20 40.30
CA THR A 728 -0.20 -8.21 41.39
C THR A 728 -0.88 -8.45 42.74
N LEU A 729 -2.05 -7.86 43.00
CA LEU A 729 -2.83 -8.14 44.21
C LEU A 729 -3.20 -9.62 44.30
N VAL A 730 -3.70 -10.20 43.20
CA VAL A 730 -4.02 -11.64 43.09
C VAL A 730 -2.78 -12.49 43.34
N ALA A 731 -1.63 -12.11 42.77
CA ALA A 731 -0.36 -12.83 42.96
C ALA A 731 0.18 -12.76 44.41
N THR A 732 -0.12 -11.68 45.15
CA THR A 732 0.32 -11.52 46.54
C THR A 732 -0.58 -12.21 47.56
N GLN A 733 -1.82 -12.57 47.20
CA GLN A 733 -2.73 -13.30 48.06
C GLN A 733 -2.47 -14.80 47.97
N SER A 734 -2.05 -15.42 49.07
CA SER A 734 -1.71 -16.86 49.12
C SER A 734 -2.83 -17.77 49.64
N SER A 735 -4.01 -17.22 49.96
CA SER A 735 -5.05 -17.91 50.74
C SER A 735 -6.39 -17.93 49.99
N GLY A 736 -6.47 -18.64 48.86
CA GLY A 736 -7.66 -18.74 48.03
C GLY A 736 -8.10 -20.18 47.73
N SER A 737 -9.33 -20.34 47.22
CA SER A 737 -9.87 -21.61 46.73
C SER A 737 -9.06 -22.17 45.54
N ASN A 738 -9.26 -23.44 45.19
CA ASN A 738 -8.52 -24.08 44.08
C ASN A 738 -8.59 -23.29 42.76
N LEU A 739 -9.74 -22.67 42.46
CA LEU A 739 -9.90 -21.82 41.27
C LEU A 739 -9.04 -20.56 41.34
N PHE A 740 -8.91 -19.96 42.53
CA PHE A 740 -8.07 -18.78 42.74
C PHE A 740 -6.59 -19.11 42.48
N ASN A 741 -6.14 -20.30 42.90
CA ASN A 741 -4.76 -20.74 42.66
C ASN A 741 -4.48 -20.94 41.16
N VAL A 742 -5.43 -21.51 40.41
CA VAL A 742 -5.32 -21.63 38.94
C VAL A 742 -5.25 -20.26 38.26
N ILE A 743 -6.05 -19.29 38.72
CA ILE A 743 -6.02 -17.91 38.20
C ILE A 743 -4.68 -17.24 38.53
N ALA A 744 -4.18 -17.42 39.76
CA ALA A 744 -2.89 -16.88 40.19
C ALA A 744 -1.72 -17.50 39.40
N ASP A 745 -1.79 -18.77 39.01
CA ASP A 745 -0.81 -19.44 38.15
C ASP A 745 -0.80 -18.89 36.71
N LEU A 746 -1.95 -18.39 36.23
CA LEU A 746 -2.04 -17.70 34.94
C LEU A 746 -1.45 -16.26 35.00
N CYS A 747 -1.39 -15.67 36.19
CA CYS A 747 -0.95 -14.28 36.38
C CYS A 747 0.58 -14.14 36.29
N TYR A 748 1.05 -13.40 35.28
CA TYR A 748 2.47 -13.11 35.08
C TYR A 748 3.19 -12.46 36.29
N PRO A 749 2.56 -11.63 37.16
CA PRO A 749 3.25 -11.06 38.32
C PRO A 749 3.72 -12.11 39.33
N LYS A 750 3.03 -13.25 39.45
CA LYS A 750 3.41 -14.35 40.35
C LYS A 750 4.79 -14.91 39.97
N TRP A 751 4.94 -15.30 38.71
CA TRP A 751 6.20 -15.84 38.17
C TRP A 751 7.34 -14.82 38.19
N ALA A 752 7.04 -13.55 37.91
CA ALA A 752 8.02 -12.47 37.99
C ALA A 752 8.49 -12.23 39.43
N LEU A 753 7.57 -12.18 40.40
CA LEU A 753 7.89 -11.97 41.81
C LEU A 753 8.71 -13.13 42.37
N GLN A 754 8.33 -14.36 42.03
CA GLN A 754 9.10 -15.55 42.37
C GLN A 754 10.52 -15.51 41.78
N ALA A 755 10.69 -15.09 40.52
CA ALA A 755 12.01 -14.96 39.90
C ALA A 755 12.91 -13.93 40.60
N PHE A 756 12.37 -12.76 40.97
CA PHE A 756 13.12 -11.73 41.71
C PHE A 756 13.52 -12.18 43.12
N VAL A 757 12.59 -12.82 43.84
CA VAL A 757 12.83 -13.28 45.21
C VAL A 757 13.85 -14.42 45.23
N ILE A 758 13.77 -15.38 44.30
CA ILE A 758 14.74 -16.48 44.20
C ILE A 758 16.14 -15.94 43.85
N ALA A 759 16.25 -15.03 42.89
CA ALA A 759 17.52 -14.42 42.51
C ALA A 759 18.21 -13.70 43.68
N ASN A 760 17.42 -13.07 44.57
CA ASN A 760 17.95 -12.46 45.78
C ASN A 760 18.27 -13.51 46.87
N ALA A 761 17.41 -14.52 47.04
CA ALA A 761 17.56 -15.55 48.07
C ALA A 761 18.79 -16.44 47.88
N GLU A 762 19.19 -16.75 46.64
CA GLU A 762 20.35 -17.62 46.35
C GLU A 762 21.65 -17.08 46.97
N ARG A 763 21.80 -15.75 47.05
CA ARG A 763 22.99 -15.09 47.59
C ARG A 763 23.05 -15.04 49.11
N TYR A 764 22.00 -15.44 49.83
CA TYR A 764 22.03 -15.58 51.29
C TYR A 764 22.54 -16.98 51.67
N TYR A 765 23.74 -17.03 52.24
CA TYR A 765 24.41 -18.24 52.76
C TYR A 765 24.75 -18.08 54.25
N GLY A 766 25.15 -19.19 54.89
CA GLY A 766 25.55 -19.21 56.29
C GLY A 766 24.36 -19.05 57.26
N VAL A 767 24.48 -18.15 58.24
CA VAL A 767 23.47 -17.92 59.29
C VAL A 767 22.08 -17.58 58.73
N TRP A 768 22.03 -16.96 57.55
CA TRP A 768 20.79 -16.59 56.86
C TRP A 768 20.09 -17.77 56.14
N LEU A 769 20.66 -18.97 56.15
CA LEU A 769 20.11 -20.15 55.48
C LEU A 769 18.75 -20.57 56.08
N ILE A 770 18.62 -20.50 57.41
CA ILE A 770 17.37 -20.85 58.12
C ILE A 770 16.28 -19.83 57.79
N THR A 771 16.62 -18.54 57.84
CA THR A 771 15.72 -17.45 57.45
C THR A 771 15.30 -17.56 55.97
N ARG A 772 16.22 -17.97 55.09
CA ARG A 772 15.96 -18.24 53.68
C ARG A 772 14.95 -19.36 53.49
N CYS A 773 15.19 -20.52 54.10
CA CYS A 773 14.28 -21.66 53.99
C CYS A 773 12.90 -21.33 54.59
N GLY A 774 12.86 -20.65 55.74
CA GLY A 774 11.60 -20.23 56.38
C GLY A 774 10.79 -19.23 55.53
N ALA A 775 11.44 -18.23 54.93
CA ALA A 775 10.75 -17.28 54.06
C ALA A 775 10.30 -17.92 52.74
N LEU A 776 11.13 -18.75 52.11
CA LEU A 776 10.75 -19.47 50.89
C LEU A 776 9.59 -20.43 51.13
N GLN A 777 9.56 -21.11 52.29
CA GLN A 777 8.44 -21.95 52.69
C GLN A 777 7.17 -21.12 52.93
N LYS A 778 7.28 -19.94 53.55
CA LYS A 778 6.15 -19.02 53.76
C LYS A 778 5.54 -18.53 52.44
N TYR A 779 6.38 -18.32 51.41
CA TYR A 779 5.94 -17.90 50.08
C TYR A 779 5.61 -19.07 49.14
N GLY A 780 5.96 -20.31 49.50
CA GLY A 780 5.79 -21.49 48.64
C GLY A 780 6.73 -21.53 47.42
N TYR A 781 7.91 -20.92 47.50
CA TYR A 781 8.84 -20.79 46.38
C TYR A 781 10.00 -21.79 46.44
N ASN A 782 10.23 -22.50 45.33
CA ASN A 782 11.36 -23.41 45.16
C ASN A 782 12.54 -22.72 44.46
N ILE A 783 13.75 -22.84 45.02
CA ILE A 783 14.98 -22.23 44.48
C ILE A 783 15.32 -22.75 43.08
N HIS A 784 15.11 -24.05 42.83
CA HIS A 784 15.43 -24.68 41.55
C HIS A 784 14.54 -24.23 40.38
N ASN A 785 13.44 -23.54 40.65
CA ASN A 785 12.46 -23.16 39.63
C ASN A 785 12.77 -21.85 38.91
N TRP A 786 13.92 -21.20 39.16
CA TRP A 786 14.23 -19.90 38.57
C TRP A 786 14.15 -19.88 37.04
N GLY A 787 14.75 -20.88 36.36
CA GLY A 787 14.67 -21.01 34.90
C GLY A 787 13.26 -21.28 34.38
N LEU A 788 12.46 -22.05 35.13
CA LEU A 788 11.06 -22.33 34.79
C LEU A 788 10.21 -21.04 34.86
N CYS A 789 10.41 -20.21 35.87
CA CYS A 789 9.71 -18.92 35.98
C CYS A 789 10.00 -18.02 34.77
N LEU A 790 11.26 -17.94 34.33
CA LEU A 790 11.65 -17.15 33.16
C LEU A 790 11.04 -17.72 31.87
N ALA A 791 11.06 -19.03 31.70
CA ALA A 791 10.47 -19.71 30.54
C ALA A 791 8.97 -19.45 30.43
N ILE A 792 8.23 -19.50 31.55
CA ILE A 792 6.79 -19.20 31.58
C ILE A 792 6.52 -17.74 31.20
N LEU A 793 7.30 -16.78 31.70
CA LEU A 793 7.15 -15.37 31.34
C LEU A 793 7.35 -15.13 29.84
N ILE A 794 8.37 -15.76 29.25
CA ILE A 794 8.63 -15.70 27.81
C ILE A 794 7.47 -16.33 27.03
N LEU A 795 6.97 -17.49 27.48
CA LEU A 795 5.85 -18.18 26.84
C LEU A 795 4.57 -17.31 26.84
N ILE A 796 4.21 -16.70 27.97
CA ILE A 796 3.06 -15.77 28.05
C ILE A 796 3.27 -14.57 27.11
N GLY A 797 4.50 -14.04 27.04
CA GLY A 797 4.87 -12.97 26.10
C GLY A 797 4.75 -13.37 24.61
N LEU A 798 5.08 -14.61 24.27
CA LEU A 798 4.96 -15.14 22.91
C LEU A 798 3.49 -15.41 22.56
N VAL A 799 2.75 -16.07 23.45
CA VAL A 799 1.31 -16.35 23.26
C VAL A 799 0.53 -15.05 23.09
N SER A 800 0.78 -14.04 23.92
CA SER A 800 0.11 -12.74 23.79
C SER A 800 0.41 -12.03 22.46
N ARG A 801 1.63 -12.16 21.91
CA ARG A 801 1.97 -11.65 20.57
C ARG A 801 1.28 -12.43 19.44
N VAL A 802 1.19 -13.74 19.55
CA VAL A 802 0.45 -14.57 18.58
C VAL A 802 -1.03 -14.21 18.60
N VAL A 803 -1.61 -14.06 19.79
CA VAL A 803 -3.00 -13.60 19.98
C VAL A 803 -3.20 -12.19 19.42
N ALA A 804 -2.25 -11.28 19.62
CA ALA A 804 -2.26 -9.94 19.02
C ALA A 804 -2.24 -10.00 17.48
N PHE A 805 -1.37 -10.83 16.89
CA PHE A 805 -1.29 -11.01 15.44
C PHE A 805 -2.57 -11.63 14.84
N LEU A 806 -3.11 -12.66 15.49
CA LEU A 806 -4.39 -13.25 15.09
C LEU A 806 -5.52 -12.23 15.22
N GLY A 807 -5.57 -11.50 16.34
CA GLY A 807 -6.51 -10.39 16.54
C GLY A 807 -6.42 -9.36 15.42
N MET A 808 -5.22 -8.99 14.97
CA MET A 808 -5.03 -8.03 13.87
C MET A 808 -5.56 -8.54 12.52
N LYS A 809 -5.55 -9.86 12.28
CA LYS A 809 -6.14 -10.44 11.07
C LYS A 809 -7.65 -10.59 11.16
N LEU A 810 -8.16 -10.88 12.35
CA LEU A 810 -9.56 -11.20 12.59
C LEU A 810 -10.42 -9.93 12.76
N LEU A 811 -9.93 -8.97 13.56
CA LEU A 811 -10.69 -7.81 14.00
C LEU A 811 -10.63 -6.65 13.01
N GLN A 812 -11.22 -6.81 11.83
CA GLN A 812 -11.49 -5.66 10.96
C GLN A 812 -12.65 -4.85 11.56
N LYS A 813 -12.32 -4.05 12.59
CA LYS A 813 -13.28 -3.20 13.28
C LYS A 813 -13.22 -1.80 12.68
N ARG A 814 -14.39 -1.40 12.16
CA ARG A 814 -14.88 -0.08 11.74
C ARG A 814 -13.86 1.02 11.48
#